data_AF-A0A925D4Z0-F1
#
_entry.id   AF-A0A925D4Z0-F1
#
_cell.length_a   1.000
_cell.length_b   1.000
_cell.length_c   1.000
_cell.angle_alpha   90.00
_cell.angle_beta   90.00
_cell.angle_gamma   90.00
#
_symmetry.space_group_name_H-M   'P 1'
#
loop_
_entity.id
_entity.type
_entity.pdbx_description
1 polymer ?
#
loop_
_entity_poly.entity_id
_entity_poly.type
_entity_poly.pdbx_seq_one_letter_code
_entity_poly.pdbx_strand_id
1 'polypeptide(L)'
;MRGHQRTSQRTARNRRILAAESLESRSLLAGDLIGLSGDFNSVGSDSIDSVGMYDPRTGTFYLRDENSSGFPQTAFTFAPSGRKGIPIAGDWNGDGVDTVGIYVPSAPSFVLAYWNHASTGSLTVPVTGAPAQAVPLAGDWNGDLWDSLALYNPATRQVLLRHGLNPGAADSVFAFWPAGYDTSALTDLGNPAAWKPLAGDFDGLLGDEIGLYHEASDELYFRGTQPGSAITRVSVLSPNYPDQPLAGDWDANGVAEIGFFNPWITSFELRIDLTSGDADSTFYMVESTTTIPLPWNVAHVIGPAHPAFGQPLPAPPPPPSIPADLSLPFITENEVEQLLARAAAASSSEGAIIAIVDRNGKILGVRMEQGVLDAIGDEATRVFAIDGAVAKARTAAFFANDAGPLTSRTIRMISQSTISQREVESNPTVPSPSTNNPFNDADPTATTYGPGFVAPIGVGGHFPPGITNTPPVDLFGIERQSRDGKQNAGADGVKGNGDDVFLTNRFNVDSAYVPAGKTLEFPESYGVQSQRLPFAQSRGIATLPGGIPLYKIVSGSTTRQLVGGIGVFFPGTTGYATFEQGFIFGINQSAQTRLNATRVLEAEWIAYAAAGGSSLLPGGVVGTLGGVGRVPGYDLLAGRIDLGGITLETFGPNPTAANPKKGHDTLQAVGRSVGQGSATTGENQVVDPGPDANPATLGDNDNALSGKEVPDGWLVLPHALPGGSFSAAEVVDIIHRSIAEADRTRAAIRVLPNGAPGARTRMVIAVADKDGNVLGLFRMKDATVFSID
;
A
#
# COMPACT_ATOMS: atom_id res chain seq x y z
N MET A 1 -2.54 84.13 11.72
CA MET A 1 -1.23 84.25 11.03
C MET A 1 -0.77 82.86 10.60
N ARG A 2 0.19 82.76 9.67
CA ARG A 2 0.82 81.49 9.17
C ARG A 2 1.59 80.79 10.32
N GLY A 3 1.96 79.50 10.32
CA GLY A 3 1.79 78.39 9.36
C GLY A 3 2.74 77.20 9.68
N HIS A 4 2.54 76.03 9.03
CA HIS A 4 3.39 74.79 8.97
C HIS A 4 3.72 74.02 10.29
N GLN A 5 3.37 72.72 10.46
CA GLN A 5 3.96 71.48 9.88
C GLN A 5 5.49 71.40 9.98
N ARG A 6 6.19 70.32 10.39
CA ARG A 6 5.92 68.88 10.70
C ARG A 6 6.89 68.46 11.86
N THR A 7 6.94 67.27 12.47
CA THR A 7 6.33 65.92 12.29
C THR A 7 6.20 65.22 13.66
N SER A 8 5.72 63.97 13.75
CA SER A 8 5.78 63.15 14.98
C SER A 8 6.02 61.66 14.69
N GLN A 9 6.84 60.99 15.51
CA GLN A 9 6.82 59.53 15.68
C GLN A 9 7.53 59.08 16.96
N ARG A 10 6.75 58.60 17.94
CA ARG A 10 7.12 57.58 18.95
C ARG A 10 5.96 57.35 19.94
N THR A 11 5.63 56.07 20.21
CA THR A 11 5.54 55.45 21.57
C THR A 11 4.35 54.47 21.78
N ALA A 12 4.70 53.19 22.06
CA ALA A 12 4.11 52.23 23.02
C ALA A 12 2.81 51.41 22.82
N ARG A 13 3.02 50.07 22.85
CA ARG A 13 2.47 49.03 23.78
C ARG A 13 0.99 48.56 23.73
N ASN A 14 0.83 47.34 23.18
CA ASN A 14 0.17 46.13 23.72
C ASN A 14 -1.20 46.19 24.46
N ARG A 15 -2.20 45.47 23.93
CA ARG A 15 -2.76 44.20 24.51
C ARG A 15 -3.91 43.59 23.66
N ARG A 16 -3.82 42.26 23.37
CA ARG A 16 -4.89 41.19 23.33
C ARG A 16 -6.23 41.47 22.56
N ILE A 17 -6.88 40.58 21.79
CA ILE A 17 -7.07 39.10 21.86
C ILE A 17 -7.20 38.47 20.43
N LEU A 18 -6.90 37.16 20.36
CA LEU A 18 -7.11 36.13 19.33
C LEU A 18 -8.32 36.23 18.38
N ALA A 19 -8.10 35.86 17.11
CA ALA A 19 -8.92 34.92 16.31
C ALA A 19 -8.01 34.31 15.20
N ALA A 20 -8.35 33.13 14.66
CA ALA A 20 -7.50 32.36 13.74
C ALA A 20 -7.88 32.56 12.27
N GLU A 21 -6.90 32.84 11.39
CA GLU A 21 -7.03 32.72 9.94
C GLU A 21 -5.71 32.23 9.30
N SER A 22 -5.86 31.28 8.34
CA SER A 22 -4.93 30.79 7.29
C SER A 22 -3.44 30.57 7.58
N LEU A 23 -3.00 29.31 7.34
CA LEU A 23 -1.59 28.89 7.23
C LEU A 23 -0.91 29.25 5.87
N GLU A 24 -1.57 30.00 4.99
CA GLU A 24 -1.16 30.20 3.58
C GLU A 24 -0.05 31.25 3.33
N SER A 25 0.63 31.79 4.36
CA SER A 25 1.63 32.84 4.14
C SER A 25 2.91 32.70 4.97
N ARG A 26 3.65 31.62 4.74
CA ARG A 26 5.09 31.54 5.00
C ARG A 26 5.81 31.03 3.75
N SER A 27 6.16 31.95 2.87
CA SER A 27 6.86 31.63 1.62
C SER A 27 8.19 30.93 1.88
N LEU A 28 8.41 29.82 1.19
CA LEU A 28 9.74 29.33 0.87
C LEU A 28 10.51 30.48 0.19
N LEU A 29 11.57 30.99 0.81
CA LEU A 29 12.57 31.75 0.07
C LEU A 29 13.42 30.71 -0.64
N ALA A 30 13.25 30.61 -1.96
CA ALA A 30 13.63 29.42 -2.72
C ALA A 30 15.16 29.22 -2.82
N GLY A 31 15.94 30.30 -2.87
CA GLY A 31 17.40 30.28 -3.01
C GLY A 31 18.25 29.69 -1.87
N ASP A 32 17.65 29.11 -0.82
CA ASP A 32 18.36 28.38 0.25
C ASP A 32 18.30 26.84 0.08
N LEU A 33 17.55 26.33 -0.92
CA LEU A 33 17.37 24.89 -1.14
C LEU A 33 18.63 24.25 -1.72
N ILE A 34 18.89 23.00 -1.36
CA ILE A 34 20.00 22.18 -1.88
C ILE A 34 19.42 21.00 -2.65
N GLY A 35 19.85 20.79 -3.89
CA GLY A 35 19.47 19.63 -4.70
C GLY A 35 20.24 18.38 -4.27
N LEU A 36 19.63 17.22 -4.49
CA LEU A 36 20.25 15.90 -4.37
C LEU A 36 19.61 14.93 -5.36
N SER A 37 20.27 13.80 -5.59
CA SER A 37 19.84 12.74 -6.49
C SER A 37 20.14 11.37 -5.88
N GLY A 38 19.49 10.34 -6.42
CA GLY A 38 19.63 8.95 -6.02
C GLY A 38 18.38 8.12 -6.34
N ASP A 39 18.46 6.80 -6.23
CA ASP A 39 17.29 5.93 -6.33
C ASP A 39 16.50 5.94 -5.02
N PHE A 40 15.61 6.92 -4.88
CA PHE A 40 14.77 7.09 -3.69
C PHE A 40 13.57 6.13 -3.64
N ASN A 41 13.40 5.27 -4.65
CA ASN A 41 12.22 4.42 -4.77
C ASN A 41 12.43 3.04 -4.07
N SER A 42 11.75 1.95 -4.43
CA SER A 42 11.74 0.70 -3.65
C SER A 42 12.63 -0.40 -4.22
N VAL A 43 13.29 -1.16 -3.34
CA VAL A 43 14.21 -2.27 -3.65
C VAL A 43 13.78 -3.14 -4.85
N GLY A 44 14.65 -3.27 -5.85
CA GLY A 44 14.35 -3.99 -7.10
C GLY A 44 13.57 -3.17 -8.13
N SER A 45 13.76 -1.85 -8.09
CA SER A 45 13.28 -0.81 -9.00
C SER A 45 13.78 -0.97 -10.45
N ASP A 46 13.51 0.03 -11.28
CA ASP A 46 14.08 0.20 -12.61
C ASP A 46 15.53 0.70 -12.63
N SER A 47 16.15 0.95 -11.47
CA SER A 47 17.50 1.53 -11.33
C SER A 47 17.65 2.92 -11.97
N ILE A 48 16.56 3.70 -12.05
CA ILE A 48 16.59 5.09 -12.51
C ILE A 48 16.79 6.01 -11.31
N ASP A 49 17.87 6.79 -11.34
CA ASP A 49 18.09 7.85 -10.36
C ASP A 49 17.03 8.94 -10.47
N SER A 50 16.62 9.42 -9.30
CA SER A 50 15.53 10.38 -9.13
C SER A 50 16.00 11.62 -8.36
N VAL A 51 15.18 12.66 -8.27
CA VAL A 51 15.61 13.96 -7.73
C VAL A 51 14.93 14.36 -6.42
N GLY A 52 15.72 15.00 -5.56
CA GLY A 52 15.28 15.56 -4.30
C GLY A 52 15.75 17.00 -4.07
N MET A 53 15.16 17.64 -3.07
CA MET A 53 15.66 18.87 -2.48
C MET A 53 15.63 18.83 -0.95
N TYR A 54 16.52 19.60 -0.34
CA TYR A 54 16.63 19.72 1.12
C TYR A 54 16.57 21.20 1.54
N ASP A 55 15.74 21.51 2.56
CA ASP A 55 15.68 22.82 3.21
C ASP A 55 16.56 22.82 4.47
N PRO A 56 17.76 23.45 4.45
CA PRO A 56 18.67 23.49 5.59
C PRO A 56 18.14 24.30 6.78
N ARG A 57 17.08 25.11 6.60
CA ARG A 57 16.47 25.92 7.67
C ARG A 57 15.54 25.07 8.52
N THR A 58 14.80 24.14 7.91
CA THR A 58 13.90 23.22 8.63
C THR A 58 14.58 21.88 8.95
N GLY A 59 15.48 21.40 8.08
CA GLY A 59 15.98 20.03 8.06
C GLY A 59 15.03 19.08 7.33
N THR A 60 14.25 19.60 6.36
CA THR A 60 13.25 18.82 5.61
C THR A 60 13.83 18.37 4.29
N PHE A 61 13.74 17.06 4.02
CA PHE A 61 13.93 16.49 2.69
C PHE A 61 12.59 16.42 1.97
N TYR A 62 12.63 16.65 0.67
CA TYR A 62 11.53 16.53 -0.27
C TYR A 62 12.05 15.71 -1.46
N LEU A 63 11.54 14.50 -1.66
CA LEU A 63 12.02 13.55 -2.65
C LEU A 63 10.92 13.29 -3.69
N ARG A 64 11.33 13.04 -4.93
CA ARG A 64 10.49 12.47 -5.98
C ARG A 64 11.05 11.12 -6.37
N ASP A 65 10.15 10.22 -6.71
CA ASP A 65 10.45 8.90 -7.25
C ASP A 65 10.36 8.92 -8.80
N GLU A 66 10.22 10.11 -9.41
CA GLU A 66 10.08 10.30 -10.86
C GLU A 66 10.67 11.65 -11.32
N ASN A 67 11.39 11.63 -12.44
CA ASN A 67 11.95 12.80 -13.13
C ASN A 67 10.89 13.57 -13.97
N SER A 68 9.82 13.98 -13.30
CA SER A 68 8.62 14.59 -13.89
C SER A 68 8.17 15.83 -13.09
N SER A 69 7.40 16.74 -13.69
CA SER A 69 6.90 17.93 -12.96
C SER A 69 5.81 17.54 -11.96
N GLY A 70 5.95 17.96 -10.71
CA GLY A 70 4.96 17.71 -9.66
C GLY A 70 5.47 17.97 -8.26
N PHE A 71 4.56 17.96 -7.29
CA PHE A 71 4.92 18.04 -5.86
C PHE A 71 5.69 16.79 -5.41
N PRO A 72 6.63 16.91 -4.45
CA PRO A 72 7.37 15.78 -3.91
C PRO A 72 6.45 14.70 -3.34
N GLN A 73 6.66 13.44 -3.74
CA GLN A 73 5.96 12.28 -3.20
C GLN A 73 6.26 12.08 -1.71
N THR A 74 7.52 12.28 -1.31
CA THR A 74 8.00 12.06 0.05
C THR A 74 8.51 13.37 0.65
N ALA A 75 8.02 13.77 1.82
CA ALA A 75 8.48 14.97 2.51
C ALA A 75 8.55 14.78 4.04
N PHE A 76 9.74 14.86 4.63
CA PHE A 76 9.93 14.62 6.06
C PHE A 76 11.12 15.39 6.66
N THR A 77 11.06 15.65 7.97
CA THR A 77 12.17 16.30 8.70
C THR A 77 13.16 15.27 9.22
N PHE A 78 14.38 15.29 8.70
CA PHE A 78 15.51 14.53 9.23
C PHE A 78 16.47 15.47 9.98
N ALA A 79 16.20 15.65 11.28
CA ALA A 79 17.01 16.48 12.17
C ALA A 79 17.38 15.77 13.48
N PRO A 80 18.11 14.64 13.43
CA PRO A 80 18.41 13.81 14.59
C PRO A 80 19.20 14.58 15.67
N SER A 81 18.62 14.65 16.88
CA SER A 81 19.08 15.49 17.99
C SER A 81 19.11 17.00 17.67
N GLY A 82 18.27 17.46 16.74
CA GLY A 82 18.22 18.85 16.27
C GLY A 82 19.39 19.25 15.35
N ARG A 83 20.24 18.29 14.95
CA ARG A 83 21.34 18.51 14.02
C ARG A 83 20.79 18.73 12.61
N LYS A 84 21.44 19.63 11.87
CA LYS A 84 21.22 19.91 10.44
C LYS A 84 22.58 20.00 9.78
N GLY A 85 22.65 19.60 8.52
CA GLY A 85 23.92 19.48 7.82
C GLY A 85 23.80 19.80 6.33
N ILE A 86 24.85 19.43 5.60
CA ILE A 86 24.87 19.34 4.14
C ILE A 86 24.24 17.98 3.77
N PRO A 87 23.25 17.92 2.87
CA PRO A 87 22.60 16.66 2.49
C PRO A 87 23.54 15.76 1.67
N ILE A 88 23.26 14.47 1.73
CA ILE A 88 23.78 13.41 0.86
C ILE A 88 22.67 12.35 0.67
N ALA A 89 22.82 11.48 -0.32
CA ALA A 89 22.05 10.25 -0.53
C ALA A 89 23.04 9.09 -0.76
N GLY A 90 22.57 7.85 -0.76
CA GLY A 90 23.38 6.65 -0.96
C GLY A 90 22.77 5.39 -0.33
N ASP A 91 23.03 4.22 -0.91
CA ASP A 91 22.69 2.92 -0.35
C ASP A 91 23.70 2.48 0.72
N TRP A 92 23.45 2.91 1.96
CA TRP A 92 24.29 2.57 3.11
C TRP A 92 24.20 1.11 3.56
N ASN A 93 23.34 0.28 2.95
CA ASN A 93 22.95 -1.03 3.49
C ASN A 93 23.05 -2.21 2.49
N GLY A 94 23.16 -1.93 1.20
CA GLY A 94 23.30 -2.91 0.12
C GLY A 94 21.98 -3.52 -0.37
N ASP A 95 20.85 -2.81 -0.23
CA ASP A 95 19.53 -3.24 -0.73
C ASP A 95 19.14 -2.67 -2.10
N GLY A 96 19.92 -1.71 -2.62
CA GLY A 96 19.70 -1.02 -3.89
C GLY A 96 18.80 0.21 -3.80
N VAL A 97 18.59 0.79 -2.60
CA VAL A 97 17.81 2.03 -2.42
C VAL A 97 18.64 3.11 -1.71
N ASP A 98 18.69 4.28 -2.32
CA ASP A 98 19.34 5.44 -1.75
C ASP A 98 18.53 6.05 -0.62
N THR A 99 19.17 6.23 0.54
CA THR A 99 18.54 6.84 1.70
C THR A 99 19.27 8.10 2.15
N VAL A 100 18.52 9.12 2.56
CA VAL A 100 19.10 10.45 2.81
C VAL A 100 20.01 10.48 4.03
N GLY A 101 21.05 11.31 3.98
CA GLY A 101 21.95 11.59 5.09
C GLY A 101 22.26 13.08 5.24
N ILE A 102 22.87 13.44 6.37
CA ILE A 102 23.45 14.77 6.59
C ILE A 102 24.89 14.68 7.11
N TYR A 103 25.80 15.44 6.52
CA TYR A 103 27.12 15.71 7.09
C TYR A 103 27.06 16.97 7.97
N VAL A 104 27.58 16.90 9.19
CA VAL A 104 27.53 17.98 10.20
C VAL A 104 28.93 18.56 10.44
N PRO A 105 29.33 19.67 9.77
CA PRO A 105 30.72 20.16 9.84
C PRO A 105 31.11 20.72 11.22
N SER A 106 30.14 21.19 12.01
CA SER A 106 30.37 21.72 13.37
C SER A 106 30.70 20.64 14.40
N ALA A 107 30.41 19.38 14.09
CA ALA A 107 30.73 18.21 14.90
C ALA A 107 30.99 17.04 13.93
N PRO A 108 32.17 16.99 13.27
CA PRO A 108 32.43 16.20 12.07
C PRO A 108 31.93 14.76 12.17
N SER A 109 30.75 14.55 11.59
CA SER A 109 30.05 13.28 11.57
C SER A 109 29.06 13.26 10.43
N PHE A 110 28.93 12.10 9.81
CA PHE A 110 27.80 11.77 8.96
C PHE A 110 26.69 11.22 9.85
N VAL A 111 25.45 11.58 9.53
CA VAL A 111 24.26 10.99 10.12
C VAL A 111 23.39 10.51 8.98
N LEU A 112 23.32 9.20 8.80
CA LEU A 112 22.69 8.54 7.67
C LEU A 112 21.33 8.03 8.16
N ALA A 113 20.25 8.27 7.40
CA ALA A 113 18.99 7.59 7.67
C ALA A 113 19.14 6.09 7.40
N TYR A 114 18.23 5.29 7.97
CA TYR A 114 18.01 3.93 7.46
C TYR A 114 16.88 3.90 6.43
N TRP A 115 15.96 4.86 6.46
CA TRP A 115 14.76 4.90 5.61
C TRP A 115 14.36 6.34 5.28
N ASN A 116 13.74 6.55 4.12
CA ASN A 116 13.26 7.86 3.65
C ASN A 116 11.91 8.29 4.30
N HIS A 117 11.79 8.24 5.64
CA HIS A 117 10.58 8.66 6.35
C HIS A 117 10.83 9.28 7.75
N ALA A 118 9.84 10.04 8.25
CA ALA A 118 9.91 10.83 9.49
C ALA A 118 10.21 10.04 10.78
N SER A 119 10.05 8.71 10.76
CA SER A 119 10.28 7.79 11.88
C SER A 119 11.61 7.02 11.79
N THR A 120 12.49 7.37 10.83
CA THR A 120 13.75 6.66 10.61
C THR A 120 14.66 6.66 11.84
N GLY A 121 15.31 5.52 12.08
CA GLY A 121 16.55 5.48 12.86
C GLY A 121 17.69 6.17 12.08
N SER A 122 18.87 6.25 12.69
CA SER A 122 20.03 6.80 11.98
C SER A 122 21.35 6.21 12.46
N LEU A 123 22.25 5.88 11.52
CA LEU A 123 23.64 5.61 11.82
C LEU A 123 24.39 6.94 11.96
N THR A 124 25.16 7.13 13.04
CA THR A 124 26.09 8.27 13.17
C THR A 124 27.52 7.77 13.02
N VAL A 125 28.25 8.29 12.02
CA VAL A 125 29.66 7.95 11.72
C VAL A 125 30.55 9.15 12.02
N PRO A 126 31.28 9.19 13.16
CA PRO A 126 32.23 10.25 13.48
C PRO A 126 33.48 10.21 12.58
N VAL A 127 33.91 11.38 12.09
CA VAL A 127 35.05 11.52 11.18
C VAL A 127 36.22 12.19 11.89
N THR A 128 37.37 11.52 11.91
CA THR A 128 38.62 12.06 12.48
C THR A 128 39.45 12.75 11.41
N GLY A 129 39.83 14.01 11.64
CA GLY A 129 40.69 14.76 10.71
C GLY A 129 39.97 15.45 9.54
N ALA A 130 38.64 15.56 9.60
CA ALA A 130 37.86 16.26 8.58
C ALA A 130 38.35 17.72 8.39
N PRO A 131 38.58 18.17 7.15
CA PRO A 131 39.06 19.53 6.90
C PRO A 131 37.96 20.58 7.08
N ALA A 132 38.37 21.82 7.35
CA ALA A 132 37.45 22.96 7.34
C ALA A 132 36.90 23.18 5.92
N GLN A 133 35.60 23.46 5.80
CA GLN A 133 34.91 23.60 4.50
C GLN A 133 34.96 22.35 3.60
N ALA A 134 35.08 21.15 4.21
CA ALA A 134 34.95 19.91 3.46
C ALA A 134 33.55 19.78 2.84
N VAL A 135 33.50 19.34 1.58
CA VAL A 135 32.27 18.96 0.87
C VAL A 135 32.10 17.45 1.02
N PRO A 136 30.96 16.95 1.52
CA PRO A 136 30.66 15.53 1.59
C PRO A 136 30.34 14.96 0.20
N LEU A 137 30.67 13.69 0.01
CA LEU A 137 30.29 12.87 -1.14
C LEU A 137 29.96 11.46 -0.63
N ALA A 138 29.16 10.74 -1.40
CA ALA A 138 28.75 9.35 -1.21
C ALA A 138 28.98 8.58 -2.51
N GLY A 139 28.97 7.25 -2.47
CA GLY A 139 29.22 6.39 -3.62
C GLY A 139 29.91 5.05 -3.28
N ASP A 140 29.81 4.09 -4.20
CA ASP A 140 30.47 2.78 -4.16
C ASP A 140 31.93 2.91 -4.64
N TRP A 141 32.80 3.41 -3.77
CA TRP A 141 34.20 3.67 -4.13
C TRP A 141 35.06 2.43 -4.45
N ASN A 142 34.51 1.22 -4.30
CA ASN A 142 35.27 -0.03 -4.42
C ASN A 142 34.60 -1.14 -5.25
N GLY A 143 33.42 -0.90 -5.83
CA GLY A 143 32.73 -1.84 -6.71
C GLY A 143 32.09 -3.02 -5.96
N ASP A 144 31.62 -2.81 -4.73
CA ASP A 144 30.89 -3.83 -3.93
C ASP A 144 29.38 -3.57 -3.76
N LEU A 145 28.85 -2.56 -4.46
CA LEU A 145 27.45 -2.11 -4.46
C LEU A 145 26.98 -1.54 -3.11
N TRP A 146 27.90 -1.05 -2.26
CA TRP A 146 27.57 -0.43 -0.97
C TRP A 146 28.15 0.97 -0.89
N ASP A 147 27.29 1.95 -0.64
CA ASP A 147 27.70 3.34 -0.59
C ASP A 147 28.50 3.67 0.67
N SER A 148 29.58 4.42 0.47
CA SER A 148 30.47 4.82 1.54
C SER A 148 30.97 6.25 1.37
N LEU A 149 31.74 6.75 2.33
CA LEU A 149 31.77 8.18 2.63
C LEU A 149 33.07 8.85 2.19
N ALA A 150 32.95 9.99 1.50
CA ALA A 150 34.10 10.81 1.12
C ALA A 150 33.97 12.28 1.55
N LEU A 151 35.13 12.95 1.67
CA LEU A 151 35.23 14.38 1.91
C LEU A 151 36.22 15.01 0.92
N TYR A 152 35.75 15.93 0.08
CA TYR A 152 36.62 16.77 -0.74
C TYR A 152 37.02 18.03 0.02
N ASN A 153 38.31 18.39 -0.05
CA ASN A 153 38.87 19.62 0.50
C ASN A 153 39.22 20.59 -0.64
N PRO A 154 38.44 21.66 -0.89
CA PRO A 154 38.74 22.64 -1.93
C PRO A 154 40.12 23.30 -1.77
N ALA A 155 40.53 23.62 -0.54
CA ALA A 155 41.76 24.36 -0.27
C ALA A 155 43.04 23.55 -0.53
N THR A 156 43.03 22.24 -0.28
CA THR A 156 44.19 21.37 -0.60
C THR A 156 44.02 20.59 -1.92
N ARG A 157 42.78 20.52 -2.44
CA ARG A 157 42.34 19.72 -3.59
C ARG A 157 42.51 18.21 -3.35
N GLN A 158 42.36 17.79 -2.10
CA GLN A 158 42.46 16.39 -1.67
C GLN A 158 41.08 15.77 -1.47
N VAL A 159 40.95 14.52 -1.88
CA VAL A 159 39.84 13.63 -1.52
C VAL A 159 40.29 12.79 -0.33
N LEU A 160 39.43 12.68 0.68
CA LEU A 160 39.59 11.80 1.84
C LEU A 160 38.49 10.73 1.77
N LEU A 161 38.86 9.48 1.51
CA LEU A 161 37.96 8.37 1.19
C LEU A 161 37.79 7.43 2.39
N ARG A 162 36.62 6.82 2.53
CA ARG A 162 36.34 5.72 3.49
C ARG A 162 35.75 4.55 2.73
N HIS A 163 36.31 3.36 2.87
CA HIS A 163 35.79 2.12 2.28
C HIS A 163 34.85 1.40 3.26
N GLY A 164 33.90 2.15 3.82
CA GLY A 164 32.92 1.63 4.79
C GLY A 164 32.58 2.56 5.95
N LEU A 165 31.46 2.26 6.61
CA LEU A 165 30.74 3.15 7.53
C LEU A 165 31.21 3.11 9.00
N ASN A 166 32.42 2.59 9.27
CA ASN A 166 32.97 2.58 10.63
C ASN A 166 33.59 3.95 11.04
N PRO A 167 33.58 4.31 12.34
CA PRO A 167 34.26 5.51 12.82
C PRO A 167 35.77 5.44 12.58
N GLY A 168 36.40 6.54 12.15
CA GLY A 168 37.83 6.54 11.91
C GLY A 168 38.39 7.79 11.22
N ALA A 169 39.64 7.68 10.77
CA ALA A 169 40.23 8.56 9.77
C ALA A 169 39.97 7.99 8.36
N ALA A 170 40.31 8.75 7.32
CA ALA A 170 40.23 8.28 5.93
C ALA A 170 41.12 7.04 5.70
N ASP A 171 40.60 6.08 4.95
CA ASP A 171 41.33 4.86 4.57
C ASP A 171 42.31 5.15 3.41
N SER A 172 41.96 6.10 2.53
CA SER A 172 42.89 6.66 1.54
C SER A 172 42.73 8.18 1.41
N VAL A 173 43.83 8.85 1.03
CA VAL A 173 43.87 10.31 0.79
C VAL A 173 44.70 10.58 -0.45
N PHE A 174 44.12 11.24 -1.45
CA PHE A 174 44.79 11.55 -2.72
C PHE A 174 44.44 12.96 -3.21
N ALA A 175 45.30 13.52 -4.07
CA ALA A 175 44.98 14.76 -4.77
C ALA A 175 44.09 14.45 -5.98
N PHE A 176 43.02 15.23 -6.19
CA PHE A 176 42.16 15.07 -7.36
C PHE A 176 42.98 15.21 -8.65
N TRP A 177 43.71 16.32 -8.80
CA TRP A 177 44.60 16.57 -9.93
C TRP A 177 45.89 15.73 -9.82
N PRO A 178 46.15 14.76 -10.72
CA PRO A 178 47.38 13.97 -10.69
C PRO A 178 48.63 14.81 -10.93
N ALA A 179 49.77 14.36 -10.38
CA ALA A 179 51.06 14.99 -10.65
C ALA A 179 51.40 14.91 -12.15
N GLY A 180 51.46 16.06 -12.81
CA GLY A 180 51.70 16.17 -14.26
C GLY A 180 50.48 16.48 -15.11
N TYR A 181 49.27 16.52 -14.54
CA TYR A 181 48.11 17.10 -15.23
C TYR A 181 48.30 18.62 -15.38
N ASP A 182 48.12 19.15 -16.60
CA ASP A 182 48.29 20.58 -16.84
C ASP A 182 47.06 21.37 -16.37
N THR A 183 47.19 21.95 -15.17
CA THR A 183 46.18 22.84 -14.59
C THR A 183 46.42 24.32 -14.89
N SER A 184 47.33 24.68 -15.81
CA SER A 184 47.71 26.09 -16.04
C SER A 184 46.57 26.95 -16.60
N ALA A 185 45.58 26.35 -17.25
CA ALA A 185 44.36 27.00 -17.71
C ALA A 185 43.31 27.24 -16.60
N LEU A 186 43.44 26.58 -15.44
CA LEU A 186 42.46 26.58 -14.36
C LEU A 186 42.91 27.54 -13.24
N THR A 187 42.65 28.82 -13.45
CA THR A 187 43.22 29.90 -12.60
C THR A 187 42.59 30.05 -11.22
N ASP A 188 41.47 29.39 -10.95
CA ASP A 188 40.67 29.50 -9.72
C ASP A 188 40.50 28.16 -8.98
N LEU A 189 41.37 27.19 -9.25
CA LEU A 189 41.37 25.88 -8.57
C LEU A 189 41.27 26.01 -7.05
N GLY A 190 40.30 25.30 -6.48
CA GLY A 190 40.02 25.31 -5.04
C GLY A 190 39.08 26.43 -4.59
N ASN A 191 38.56 27.25 -5.50
CA ASN A 191 37.44 28.15 -5.26
C ASN A 191 36.11 27.35 -5.19
N PRO A 192 35.45 27.21 -4.03
CA PRO A 192 34.20 26.45 -3.91
C PRO A 192 32.99 27.17 -4.55
N ALA A 193 33.15 28.43 -4.98
CA ALA A 193 32.16 29.05 -5.87
C ALA A 193 32.25 28.42 -7.26
N ALA A 194 33.42 28.43 -7.91
CA ALA A 194 33.56 27.95 -9.29
C ALA A 194 33.55 26.42 -9.44
N TRP A 195 33.95 25.67 -8.41
CA TRP A 195 34.15 24.21 -8.49
C TRP A 195 33.17 23.45 -7.58
N LYS A 196 32.34 22.58 -8.16
CA LYS A 196 31.36 21.73 -7.46
C LYS A 196 31.76 20.26 -7.51
N PRO A 197 31.98 19.60 -6.36
CA PRO A 197 32.20 18.16 -6.30
C PRO A 197 30.93 17.36 -6.56
N LEU A 198 31.08 16.23 -7.26
CA LEU A 198 30.04 15.24 -7.57
C LEU A 198 30.61 13.81 -7.38
N ALA A 199 29.74 12.81 -7.43
CA ALA A 199 30.06 11.38 -7.39
C ALA A 199 29.12 10.60 -8.32
N GLY A 200 29.54 9.40 -8.75
CA GLY A 200 28.77 8.50 -9.62
C GLY A 200 29.67 7.76 -10.62
N ASP A 201 29.17 6.67 -11.20
CA ASP A 201 29.85 5.88 -12.24
C ASP A 201 29.80 6.61 -13.59
N PHE A 202 30.80 7.44 -13.89
CA PHE A 202 30.82 8.23 -15.12
C PHE A 202 31.48 7.49 -16.31
N ASP A 203 32.04 6.30 -16.11
CA ASP A 203 32.69 5.52 -17.18
C ASP A 203 32.13 4.10 -17.45
N GLY A 204 31.11 3.68 -16.69
CA GLY A 204 30.36 2.43 -16.84
C GLY A 204 31.14 1.21 -16.33
N LEU A 205 31.95 1.41 -15.30
CA LEU A 205 32.80 0.38 -14.68
C LEU A 205 32.49 0.27 -13.18
N LEU A 206 32.73 -0.91 -12.61
CA LEU A 206 32.42 -1.17 -11.20
C LEU A 206 33.15 -0.21 -10.23
N GLY A 207 32.38 0.74 -9.71
CA GLY A 207 32.70 1.62 -8.59
C GLY A 207 32.92 3.09 -8.98
N ASP A 208 32.41 4.00 -8.16
CA ASP A 208 32.21 5.41 -8.50
C ASP A 208 33.46 6.26 -8.69
N GLU A 209 33.32 7.25 -9.58
CA GLU A 209 34.25 8.34 -9.79
C GLU A 209 34.05 9.50 -8.81
N ILE A 210 35.13 10.27 -8.61
CA ILE A 210 35.01 11.64 -8.10
C ILE A 210 34.87 12.59 -9.30
N GLY A 211 33.82 13.41 -9.32
CA GLY A 211 33.60 14.49 -10.27
C GLY A 211 33.91 15.87 -9.68
N LEU A 212 34.35 16.79 -10.54
CA LEU A 212 34.46 18.24 -10.29
C LEU A 212 33.87 19.00 -11.50
N TYR A 213 32.69 19.59 -11.32
CA TYR A 213 32.08 20.50 -12.29
C TYR A 213 32.61 21.92 -12.13
N HIS A 214 32.85 22.63 -13.24
CA HIS A 214 33.38 23.99 -13.28
C HIS A 214 32.38 24.99 -13.90
N GLU A 215 31.79 25.86 -13.05
CA GLU A 215 30.74 26.82 -13.43
C GLU A 215 31.12 27.79 -14.55
N ALA A 216 32.40 28.14 -14.69
CA ALA A 216 32.82 29.20 -15.62
C ALA A 216 33.19 28.69 -17.02
N SER A 217 33.27 27.38 -17.23
CA SER A 217 33.57 26.78 -18.54
C SER A 217 32.57 25.73 -18.99
N ASP A 218 31.59 25.37 -18.16
CA ASP A 218 30.62 24.30 -18.41
C ASP A 218 31.33 22.96 -18.68
N GLU A 219 32.21 22.55 -17.75
CA GLU A 219 33.01 21.32 -17.90
C GLU A 219 33.02 20.47 -16.63
N LEU A 220 32.77 19.17 -16.82
CA LEU A 220 32.94 18.14 -15.81
C LEU A 220 34.30 17.47 -16.00
N TYR A 221 35.08 17.45 -14.92
CA TYR A 221 36.30 16.66 -14.81
C TYR A 221 36.04 15.50 -13.87
N PHE A 222 36.30 14.25 -14.28
CA PHE A 222 36.09 13.09 -13.42
C PHE A 222 37.26 12.10 -13.50
N ARG A 223 37.41 11.27 -12.45
CA ARG A 223 38.41 10.20 -12.39
C ARG A 223 38.13 9.19 -11.28
N GLY A 224 38.46 7.93 -11.55
CA GLY A 224 38.33 6.86 -10.56
C GLY A 224 39.23 7.06 -9.34
N THR A 225 38.81 6.46 -8.22
CA THR A 225 39.46 6.57 -6.90
C THR A 225 40.85 5.92 -6.84
N GLN A 226 41.18 5.04 -7.78
CA GLN A 226 42.40 4.25 -7.77
C GLN A 226 43.68 5.06 -8.08
N PRO A 227 44.86 4.64 -7.57
CA PRO A 227 46.14 5.29 -7.87
C PRO A 227 46.51 5.16 -9.36
N GLY A 228 46.50 6.29 -10.07
CA GLY A 228 46.92 6.37 -11.48
C GLY A 228 45.78 6.53 -12.48
N SER A 229 44.52 6.53 -12.05
CA SER A 229 43.38 6.85 -12.92
C SER A 229 43.57 8.22 -13.59
N ALA A 230 43.37 8.25 -14.91
CA ALA A 230 43.43 9.48 -15.69
C ALA A 230 42.23 10.39 -15.37
N ILE A 231 42.34 11.68 -15.69
CA ILE A 231 41.19 12.59 -15.68
C ILE A 231 40.54 12.57 -17.06
N THR A 232 39.26 12.24 -17.10
CA THR A 232 38.37 12.49 -18.23
C THR A 232 37.78 13.89 -18.09
N ARG A 233 37.52 14.55 -19.22
CA ARG A 233 36.98 15.92 -19.29
C ARG A 233 35.87 15.94 -20.35
N VAL A 234 34.70 16.41 -19.95
CA VAL A 234 33.50 16.52 -20.79
C VAL A 234 32.97 17.95 -20.71
N SER A 235 32.49 18.48 -21.83
CA SER A 235 31.75 19.76 -21.84
C SER A 235 30.26 19.49 -21.64
N VAL A 236 29.69 20.08 -20.61
CA VAL A 236 28.32 19.87 -20.11
C VAL A 236 27.69 21.25 -19.91
N LEU A 237 27.02 21.73 -20.96
CA LEU A 237 26.41 23.07 -21.03
C LEU A 237 25.43 23.26 -19.88
N SER A 238 25.62 24.31 -19.08
CA SER A 238 24.68 24.70 -18.03
C SER A 238 23.63 25.67 -18.57
N PRO A 239 22.37 25.62 -18.08
CA PRO A 239 21.43 26.72 -18.26
C PRO A 239 21.99 28.04 -17.68
N ASN A 240 21.41 29.16 -18.13
CA ASN A 240 21.92 30.53 -17.89
C ASN A 240 21.67 31.06 -16.46
N TYR A 241 21.59 30.20 -15.45
CA TYR A 241 21.15 30.50 -14.09
C TYR A 241 22.08 29.86 -13.03
N PRO A 242 22.07 30.36 -11.76
CA PRO A 242 22.95 29.85 -10.70
C PRO A 242 22.42 28.52 -10.15
N ASP A 243 22.66 27.45 -10.90
CA ASP A 243 22.08 26.13 -10.68
C ASP A 243 23.12 25.15 -10.08
N GLN A 244 22.64 24.16 -9.34
CA GLN A 244 23.45 23.20 -8.61
C GLN A 244 23.58 21.93 -9.44
N PRO A 245 24.78 21.49 -9.83
CA PRO A 245 24.93 20.26 -10.58
C PRO A 245 24.62 19.05 -9.69
N LEU A 246 24.07 18.02 -10.31
CA LEU A 246 23.72 16.71 -9.76
C LEU A 246 24.33 15.63 -10.66
N ALA A 247 24.42 14.41 -10.15
CA ALA A 247 24.84 13.24 -10.90
C ALA A 247 23.90 12.07 -10.60
N GLY A 248 23.65 11.24 -11.60
CA GLY A 248 22.83 10.03 -11.47
C GLY A 248 22.55 9.38 -12.83
N ASP A 249 22.16 8.11 -12.83
CA ASP A 249 21.74 7.34 -14.00
C ASP A 249 20.25 7.63 -14.30
N TRP A 250 19.98 8.57 -15.20
CA TRP A 250 18.61 9.05 -15.42
C TRP A 250 17.81 8.21 -16.41
N ASP A 251 18.41 7.20 -17.05
CA ASP A 251 17.76 6.33 -18.04
C ASP A 251 17.97 4.81 -17.83
N ALA A 252 18.59 4.41 -16.72
CA ALA A 252 18.93 3.05 -16.30
C ALA A 252 19.88 2.33 -17.26
N ASN A 253 20.89 3.03 -17.79
CA ASN A 253 21.91 2.43 -18.65
C ASN A 253 23.12 1.85 -17.89
N GLY A 254 23.24 2.14 -16.59
CA GLY A 254 24.35 1.78 -15.71
C GLY A 254 25.51 2.78 -15.74
N VAL A 255 25.26 4.04 -16.09
CA VAL A 255 26.24 5.14 -16.11
C VAL A 255 25.53 6.38 -15.57
N ALA A 256 26.22 7.14 -14.70
CA ALA A 256 25.74 8.43 -14.24
C ALA A 256 25.98 9.53 -15.29
N GLU A 257 24.96 10.36 -15.54
CA GLU A 257 25.10 11.61 -16.28
C GLU A 257 24.86 12.84 -15.39
N ILE A 258 24.81 14.03 -15.99
CA ILE A 258 24.68 15.30 -15.26
C ILE A 258 23.25 15.83 -15.24
N GLY A 259 22.82 16.31 -14.07
CA GLY A 259 21.63 17.13 -13.90
C GLY A 259 21.97 18.51 -13.34
N PHE A 260 21.04 19.46 -13.42
CA PHE A 260 21.14 20.78 -12.82
C PHE A 260 19.85 21.14 -12.08
N PHE A 261 19.98 21.56 -10.81
CA PHE A 261 18.88 22.02 -9.97
C PHE A 261 18.90 23.54 -9.79
N ASN A 262 17.83 24.21 -10.21
CA ASN A 262 17.62 25.63 -9.96
C ASN A 262 16.86 25.83 -8.64
N PRO A 263 17.49 26.29 -7.55
CA PRO A 263 16.81 26.46 -6.27
C PRO A 263 15.77 27.59 -6.30
N TRP A 264 15.86 28.57 -7.21
CA TRP A 264 14.99 29.75 -7.23
C TRP A 264 13.60 29.47 -7.78
N ILE A 265 13.50 28.56 -8.75
CA ILE A 265 12.25 28.15 -9.40
C ILE A 265 11.95 26.66 -9.20
N THR A 266 12.77 25.97 -8.40
CA THR A 266 12.66 24.53 -8.11
C THR A 266 12.62 23.65 -9.36
N SER A 267 13.37 24.03 -10.41
CA SER A 267 13.46 23.24 -11.64
C SER A 267 14.64 22.29 -11.63
N PHE A 268 14.49 21.18 -12.33
CA PHE A 268 15.54 20.22 -12.63
C PHE A 268 15.67 20.12 -14.14
N GLU A 269 16.91 20.12 -14.61
CA GLU A 269 17.30 19.95 -16.02
C GLU A 269 18.26 18.76 -16.09
N LEU A 270 17.82 17.65 -16.69
CA LEU A 270 18.61 16.41 -16.75
C LEU A 270 19.08 16.12 -18.18
N ARG A 271 20.23 15.44 -18.28
CA ARG A 271 20.82 14.94 -19.51
C ARG A 271 20.91 13.42 -19.44
N ILE A 272 20.56 12.73 -20.51
CA ILE A 272 20.75 11.27 -20.63
C ILE A 272 22.00 10.91 -21.45
N ASP A 273 22.89 11.87 -21.64
CA ASP A 273 24.25 11.61 -22.12
C ASP A 273 25.26 12.64 -21.59
N LEU A 274 26.53 12.24 -21.55
CA LEU A 274 27.67 13.10 -21.27
C LEU A 274 28.16 13.84 -22.53
N THR A 275 27.25 14.52 -23.25
CA THR A 275 27.60 15.39 -24.40
C THR A 275 27.17 16.85 -24.20
N SER A 276 27.67 17.77 -25.03
CA SER A 276 27.24 19.17 -24.99
C SER A 276 25.94 19.39 -25.79
N GLY A 277 24.91 19.89 -25.13
CA GLY A 277 23.58 20.09 -25.68
C GLY A 277 22.64 20.78 -24.68
N ASP A 278 21.43 21.09 -25.13
CA ASP A 278 20.32 21.51 -24.26
C ASP A 278 19.86 20.34 -23.37
N ALA A 279 19.07 20.61 -22.33
CA ALA A 279 18.51 19.57 -21.44
C ALA A 279 17.59 18.58 -22.20
N ASP A 280 17.73 17.28 -21.91
CA ASP A 280 16.86 16.23 -22.46
C ASP A 280 15.50 16.21 -21.75
N SER A 281 15.49 16.57 -20.46
CA SER A 281 14.27 16.84 -19.70
C SER A 281 14.39 18.12 -18.86
N THR A 282 13.27 18.82 -18.70
CA THR A 282 13.15 19.99 -17.80
C THR A 282 11.82 19.92 -17.07
N PHE A 283 11.84 19.96 -15.74
CA PHE A 283 10.64 19.83 -14.91
C PHE A 283 10.74 20.59 -13.59
N TYR A 284 9.63 20.69 -12.84
CA TYR A 284 9.51 21.53 -11.65
C TYR A 284 8.96 20.75 -10.44
N MET A 285 9.54 20.98 -9.26
CA MET A 285 9.10 20.41 -7.98
C MET A 285 7.96 21.20 -7.28
N VAL A 286 7.75 22.46 -7.66
CA VAL A 286 6.69 23.32 -7.10
C VAL A 286 6.07 24.19 -8.20
N GLU A 287 4.76 24.02 -8.44
CA GLU A 287 4.01 24.92 -9.31
C GLU A 287 3.59 26.20 -8.56
N SER A 288 4.06 27.36 -9.02
CA SER A 288 3.65 28.67 -8.51
C SER A 288 3.05 29.52 -9.62
N THR A 289 1.82 29.99 -9.41
CA THR A 289 1.15 30.95 -10.32
C THR A 289 1.69 32.37 -10.19
N THR A 290 2.77 32.60 -9.44
CA THR A 290 3.24 33.93 -9.04
C THR A 290 4.52 34.29 -9.77
N THR A 291 4.50 35.35 -10.57
CA THR A 291 5.71 35.87 -11.22
C THR A 291 6.67 36.44 -10.18
N ILE A 292 7.79 35.77 -9.95
CA ILE A 292 8.86 36.24 -9.05
C ILE A 292 9.84 37.10 -9.89
N PRO A 293 10.02 38.40 -9.59
CA PRO A 293 11.05 39.19 -10.25
C PRO A 293 12.43 38.77 -9.74
N LEU A 294 13.21 38.09 -10.59
CA LEU A 294 14.63 37.86 -10.34
C LEU A 294 15.43 39.16 -10.56
N PRO A 295 16.64 39.27 -9.96
CA PRO A 295 17.61 40.29 -10.39
C PRO A 295 17.81 40.22 -11.92
N TRP A 296 18.09 41.37 -12.54
CA TRP A 296 18.30 41.55 -13.99
C TRP A 296 17.07 41.73 -14.90
N ASN A 297 15.85 41.85 -14.36
CA ASN A 297 14.66 42.36 -15.09
C ASN A 297 14.25 41.61 -16.37
N VAL A 298 14.65 40.34 -16.56
CA VAL A 298 14.08 39.49 -17.61
C VAL A 298 12.77 38.92 -17.08
N ALA A 299 11.65 39.36 -17.64
CA ALA A 299 10.33 38.82 -17.29
C ALA A 299 10.14 37.46 -17.97
N HIS A 300 10.50 36.36 -17.29
CA HIS A 300 10.15 35.02 -17.74
C HIS A 300 8.68 34.73 -17.44
N VAL A 301 7.98 34.29 -18.48
CA VAL A 301 6.77 33.49 -18.34
C VAL A 301 7.26 32.09 -17.94
N ILE A 302 7.02 31.69 -16.69
CA ILE A 302 7.01 30.26 -16.32
C ILE A 302 6.00 29.59 -17.26
N GLY A 303 6.34 28.41 -17.79
CA GLY A 303 5.86 27.80 -19.05
C GLY A 303 4.40 28.05 -19.50
N PRO A 304 4.14 27.95 -20.81
CA PRO A 304 2.93 28.51 -21.42
C PRO A 304 1.65 27.95 -20.80
N ALA A 305 0.68 28.83 -20.58
CA ALA A 305 -0.69 28.39 -20.40
C ALA A 305 -1.11 27.52 -21.59
N HIS A 306 -1.70 26.35 -21.28
CA HIS A 306 -2.54 25.54 -22.17
C HIS A 306 -1.78 24.56 -23.10
N PRO A 307 -2.25 23.31 -23.18
CA PRO A 307 -3.25 23.02 -24.22
C PRO A 307 -4.64 22.74 -23.65
N ALA A 308 -5.65 22.98 -24.49
CA ALA A 308 -7.08 22.73 -24.32
C ALA A 308 -7.63 22.47 -22.90
N PHE A 309 -8.40 23.44 -22.40
CA PHE A 309 -9.64 23.19 -21.65
C PHE A 309 -10.35 21.97 -22.26
N GLY A 310 -10.30 20.83 -21.58
CA GLY A 310 -11.00 19.61 -21.96
C GLY A 310 -10.17 18.45 -22.52
N GLN A 311 -8.84 18.39 -22.37
CA GLN A 311 -8.07 17.14 -22.54
C GLN A 311 -7.18 16.89 -21.30
N PRO A 312 -7.19 15.67 -20.71
CA PRO A 312 -6.39 15.35 -19.52
C PRO A 312 -4.91 15.13 -19.86
N LEU A 313 -4.05 15.23 -18.83
CA LEU A 313 -2.70 14.68 -18.86
C LEU A 313 -2.75 13.18 -19.20
N PRO A 314 -1.72 12.61 -19.87
CA PRO A 314 -1.60 11.17 -19.95
C PRO A 314 -1.53 10.61 -18.52
N ALA A 315 -2.38 9.62 -18.22
CA ALA A 315 -2.30 8.93 -16.95
C ALA A 315 -0.91 8.26 -16.80
N PRO A 316 -0.38 8.12 -15.58
CA PRO A 316 0.78 7.28 -15.32
C PRO A 316 0.64 5.90 -15.99
N PRO A 317 1.75 5.26 -16.38
CA PRO A 317 1.66 3.93 -16.97
C PRO A 317 0.95 2.98 -15.98
N PRO A 318 -0.01 2.15 -16.44
CA PRO A 318 -0.57 1.10 -15.59
C PRO A 318 0.55 0.14 -15.14
N PRO A 319 0.47 -0.44 -13.94
CA PRO A 319 1.53 -1.31 -13.43
C PRO A 319 1.82 -2.46 -14.42
N PRO A 320 3.10 -2.85 -14.58
CA PRO A 320 3.52 -3.77 -15.63
C PRO A 320 2.76 -5.09 -15.57
N SER A 321 2.45 -5.66 -16.74
CA SER A 321 1.63 -6.87 -16.81
C SER A 321 2.44 -8.13 -16.51
N ILE A 322 2.66 -8.42 -15.22
CA ILE A 322 3.40 -9.59 -14.74
C ILE A 322 2.50 -10.85 -14.87
N PRO A 323 3.02 -12.00 -15.38
CA PRO A 323 2.31 -13.27 -15.34
C PRO A 323 2.10 -13.76 -13.90
N ALA A 324 0.97 -14.41 -13.59
CA ALA A 324 0.81 -15.05 -12.30
C ALA A 324 1.84 -16.18 -12.13
N ASP A 325 2.40 -16.35 -10.92
CA ASP A 325 3.23 -17.51 -10.62
C ASP A 325 2.33 -18.73 -10.44
N LEU A 326 2.11 -19.43 -11.55
CA LEU A 326 1.29 -20.64 -11.58
C LEU A 326 1.91 -21.80 -10.79
N SER A 327 3.15 -21.72 -10.30
CA SER A 327 3.71 -22.76 -9.44
C SER A 327 3.13 -22.74 -8.02
N LEU A 328 2.61 -21.59 -7.57
CA LEU A 328 2.16 -21.36 -6.20
C LEU A 328 0.63 -21.49 -6.04
N PRO A 329 0.13 -22.22 -5.01
CA PRO A 329 -1.29 -22.41 -4.73
C PRO A 329 -1.91 -21.25 -3.90
N PHE A 330 -1.32 -20.05 -3.99
CA PHE A 330 -1.76 -18.85 -3.30
C PHE A 330 -1.53 -17.61 -4.19
N ILE A 331 -2.03 -16.46 -3.74
CA ILE A 331 -1.89 -15.15 -4.40
C ILE A 331 -0.51 -14.58 -4.02
N THR A 332 0.29 -14.15 -4.99
CA THR A 332 1.54 -13.43 -4.72
C THR A 332 1.30 -11.93 -4.62
N GLU A 333 2.24 -11.20 -4.04
CA GLU A 333 2.21 -9.75 -3.87
C GLU A 333 1.95 -9.00 -5.20
N ASN A 334 2.76 -9.24 -6.23
CA ASN A 334 2.56 -8.65 -7.56
C ASN A 334 1.17 -8.98 -8.17
N GLU A 335 0.60 -10.15 -7.84
CA GLU A 335 -0.77 -10.49 -8.25
C GLU A 335 -1.82 -9.69 -7.47
N VAL A 336 -1.59 -9.40 -6.19
CA VAL A 336 -2.45 -8.51 -5.37
C VAL A 336 -2.47 -7.10 -5.98
N GLU A 337 -1.30 -6.51 -6.24
CA GLU A 337 -1.19 -5.17 -6.79
C GLU A 337 -1.89 -5.06 -8.15
N GLN A 338 -1.63 -6.02 -9.05
CA GLN A 338 -2.27 -6.03 -10.36
C GLN A 338 -3.80 -6.21 -10.25
N LEU A 339 -4.29 -7.01 -9.30
CA LEU A 339 -5.73 -7.15 -9.04
C LEU A 339 -6.35 -5.86 -8.47
N LEU A 340 -5.67 -5.14 -7.58
CA LEU A 340 -6.12 -3.84 -7.03
C LEU A 340 -6.18 -2.77 -8.13
N ALA A 341 -5.10 -2.60 -8.89
CA ALA A 341 -5.01 -1.66 -10.00
C ALA A 341 -6.07 -1.93 -11.08
N ARG A 342 -6.27 -3.21 -11.41
CA ARG A 342 -7.30 -3.66 -12.37
C ARG A 342 -8.73 -3.46 -11.84
N ALA A 343 -8.93 -3.51 -10.52
CA ALA A 343 -10.22 -3.22 -9.91
C ALA A 343 -10.56 -1.73 -10.01
N ALA A 344 -9.64 -0.83 -9.66
CA ALA A 344 -9.83 0.61 -9.83
C ALA A 344 -10.09 0.98 -11.32
N ALA A 345 -9.40 0.32 -12.24
CA ALA A 345 -9.64 0.48 -13.68
C ALA A 345 -11.01 -0.04 -14.17
N ALA A 346 -11.78 -0.77 -13.36
CA ALA A 346 -13.03 -1.42 -13.78
C ALA A 346 -14.29 -0.51 -13.74
N SER A 347 -14.23 0.67 -13.11
CA SER A 347 -15.32 1.64 -13.08
C SER A 347 -14.81 3.08 -13.03
N SER A 348 -15.43 4.01 -13.77
CA SER A 348 -15.01 5.42 -13.79
C SER A 348 -15.53 6.26 -12.61
N SER A 349 -15.89 5.63 -11.49
CA SER A 349 -16.68 6.30 -10.44
C SER A 349 -15.93 6.66 -9.17
N GLU A 350 -14.71 6.14 -9.01
CA GLU A 350 -13.70 6.48 -7.99
C GLU A 350 -14.19 6.50 -6.53
N GLY A 351 -15.29 5.82 -6.24
CA GLY A 351 -15.99 5.85 -4.94
C GLY A 351 -15.90 4.55 -4.14
N ALA A 352 -15.05 3.60 -4.54
CA ALA A 352 -14.94 2.29 -3.93
C ALA A 352 -13.66 2.11 -3.08
N ILE A 353 -13.77 1.23 -2.09
CA ILE A 353 -12.63 0.57 -1.45
C ILE A 353 -12.59 -0.86 -1.99
N ILE A 354 -11.40 -1.30 -2.40
CA ILE A 354 -11.10 -2.65 -2.82
C ILE A 354 -10.20 -3.31 -1.78
N ALA A 355 -10.53 -4.53 -1.36
CA ALA A 355 -9.69 -5.33 -0.46
C ALA A 355 -9.52 -6.74 -1.04
N ILE A 356 -8.31 -7.28 -0.91
CA ILE A 356 -7.96 -8.65 -1.28
C ILE A 356 -7.53 -9.38 -0.01
N VAL A 357 -8.01 -10.62 0.15
CA VAL A 357 -7.64 -11.51 1.25
C VAL A 357 -7.21 -12.87 0.72
N ASP A 358 -6.31 -13.55 1.42
CA ASP A 358 -6.01 -14.96 1.15
C ASP A 358 -7.18 -15.87 1.55
N ARG A 359 -7.06 -17.17 1.28
CA ARG A 359 -8.11 -18.14 1.63
C ARG A 359 -8.32 -18.27 3.16
N ASN A 360 -7.35 -17.88 3.99
CA ASN A 360 -7.45 -17.85 5.46
C ASN A 360 -8.02 -16.53 5.99
N GLY A 361 -8.17 -15.53 5.13
CA GLY A 361 -8.71 -14.22 5.47
C GLY A 361 -7.66 -13.20 5.94
N LYS A 362 -6.35 -13.48 5.83
CA LYS A 362 -5.31 -12.44 6.01
C LYS A 362 -5.54 -11.39 4.94
N ILE A 363 -5.50 -10.11 5.32
CA ILE A 363 -5.62 -9.01 4.37
C ILE A 363 -4.30 -8.92 3.61
N LEU A 364 -4.37 -9.07 2.29
CA LEU A 364 -3.19 -9.06 1.43
C LEU A 364 -2.94 -7.72 0.77
N GLY A 365 -3.97 -6.90 0.58
CA GLY A 365 -3.84 -5.60 -0.04
C GLY A 365 -5.16 -4.85 -0.01
N VAL A 366 -5.08 -3.53 0.11
CA VAL A 366 -6.23 -2.63 0.15
C VAL A 366 -5.95 -1.45 -0.78
N ARG A 367 -6.95 -1.03 -1.55
CA ARG A 367 -6.90 0.20 -2.34
C ARG A 367 -8.13 1.07 -2.03
N MET A 368 -7.91 2.34 -1.78
CA MET A 368 -8.95 3.36 -1.72
C MET A 368 -8.92 4.18 -3.00
N GLU A 369 -10.02 4.20 -3.75
CA GLU A 369 -10.14 5.09 -4.91
C GLU A 369 -10.20 6.57 -4.46
N GLN A 370 -9.82 7.49 -5.36
CA GLN A 370 -9.59 8.90 -5.01
C GLN A 370 -10.79 9.56 -4.32
N GLY A 371 -12.00 9.36 -4.86
CA GLY A 371 -13.24 9.89 -4.29
C GLY A 371 -13.60 9.33 -2.91
N VAL A 372 -12.94 8.27 -2.43
CA VAL A 372 -13.05 7.83 -1.03
C VAL A 372 -12.03 8.54 -0.13
N LEU A 373 -10.80 8.73 -0.60
CA LEU A 373 -9.76 9.51 0.12
C LEU A 373 -10.24 10.95 0.35
N ASP A 374 -10.85 11.55 -0.67
CA ASP A 374 -11.47 12.89 -0.63
C ASP A 374 -12.68 12.96 0.31
N ALA A 375 -13.43 11.84 0.44
CA ALA A 375 -14.68 11.79 1.21
C ALA A 375 -14.51 11.42 2.69
N ILE A 376 -13.43 10.72 3.05
CA ILE A 376 -13.16 10.23 4.42
C ILE A 376 -11.77 10.70 4.87
N GLY A 377 -11.74 11.74 5.71
CA GLY A 377 -10.50 12.33 6.21
C GLY A 377 -9.97 11.75 7.53
N ASP A 378 -10.78 11.03 8.32
CA ASP A 378 -10.39 10.53 9.63
C ASP A 378 -10.05 9.03 9.64
N GLU A 379 -8.97 8.67 10.34
CA GLU A 379 -8.42 7.31 10.36
C GLU A 379 -9.40 6.25 10.89
N ALA A 380 -10.21 6.60 11.89
CA ALA A 380 -11.17 5.66 12.50
C ALA A 380 -12.28 5.26 11.51
N THR A 381 -12.81 6.23 10.74
CA THR A 381 -13.79 5.96 9.69
C THR A 381 -13.14 5.28 8.48
N ARG A 382 -11.88 5.60 8.13
CA ARG A 382 -11.11 4.88 7.10
C ARG A 382 -10.98 3.40 7.43
N VAL A 383 -10.46 3.06 8.61
CA VAL A 383 -10.31 1.67 9.06
C VAL A 383 -11.65 0.93 9.04
N PHE A 384 -12.70 1.53 9.61
CA PHE A 384 -14.04 0.93 9.61
C PHE A 384 -14.62 0.74 8.20
N ALA A 385 -14.38 1.67 7.28
CA ALA A 385 -14.80 1.56 5.89
C ALA A 385 -14.03 0.45 5.14
N ILE A 386 -12.72 0.33 5.36
CA ILE A 386 -11.86 -0.72 4.79
C ILE A 386 -12.31 -2.10 5.28
N ASP A 387 -12.60 -2.27 6.57
CA ASP A 387 -13.17 -3.51 7.10
C ASP A 387 -14.49 -3.90 6.42
N GLY A 388 -15.20 -2.93 5.80
CA GLY A 388 -16.39 -3.18 4.99
C GLY A 388 -16.10 -3.90 3.67
N ALA A 389 -14.98 -3.56 3.01
CA ALA A 389 -14.47 -4.27 1.84
C ALA A 389 -13.89 -5.64 2.25
N VAL A 390 -13.12 -5.69 3.35
CA VAL A 390 -12.55 -6.93 3.90
C VAL A 390 -13.64 -7.95 4.23
N ALA A 391 -14.75 -7.55 4.84
CA ALA A 391 -15.86 -8.46 5.15
C ALA A 391 -16.46 -9.13 3.90
N LYS A 392 -16.54 -8.39 2.78
CA LYS A 392 -16.96 -8.95 1.47
C LYS A 392 -15.92 -9.91 0.91
N ALA A 393 -14.64 -9.54 0.96
CA ALA A 393 -13.53 -10.38 0.51
C ALA A 393 -13.48 -11.71 1.28
N ARG A 394 -13.59 -11.64 2.61
CA ARG A 394 -13.66 -12.81 3.52
C ARG A 394 -14.85 -13.69 3.25
N THR A 395 -16.03 -13.13 2.98
CA THR A 395 -17.20 -13.96 2.63
C THR A 395 -16.94 -14.84 1.42
N ALA A 396 -16.29 -14.29 0.41
CA ALA A 396 -15.89 -15.05 -0.76
C ALA A 396 -14.82 -16.11 -0.45
N ALA A 397 -13.75 -15.72 0.26
CA ALA A 397 -12.64 -16.61 0.61
C ALA A 397 -13.08 -17.78 1.53
N PHE A 398 -13.97 -17.52 2.49
CA PHE A 398 -14.33 -18.47 3.54
C PHE A 398 -15.37 -19.50 3.11
N PHE A 399 -16.33 -19.11 2.27
CA PHE A 399 -17.43 -19.99 1.86
C PHE A 399 -17.20 -20.68 0.52
N ALA A 400 -16.42 -20.10 -0.39
CA ALA A 400 -16.15 -20.73 -1.67
C ALA A 400 -15.29 -22.01 -1.52
N ASN A 401 -15.24 -22.80 -2.59
CA ASN A 401 -14.44 -24.02 -2.67
C ASN A 401 -14.04 -24.30 -4.13
N ASP A 402 -13.05 -25.16 -4.35
CA ASP A 402 -12.49 -25.50 -5.67
C ASP A 402 -13.53 -26.11 -6.63
N ALA A 403 -14.70 -26.49 -6.11
CA ALA A 403 -15.84 -27.04 -6.83
C ALA A 403 -17.08 -26.10 -6.85
N GLY A 404 -17.03 -24.89 -6.29
CA GLY A 404 -18.23 -24.08 -6.06
C GLY A 404 -17.95 -22.61 -5.75
N PRO A 405 -18.21 -21.68 -6.70
CA PRO A 405 -18.09 -20.26 -6.46
C PRO A 405 -19.27 -19.76 -5.60
N LEU A 406 -18.98 -19.47 -4.33
CA LEU A 406 -19.91 -18.81 -3.42
C LEU A 406 -19.47 -17.36 -3.21
N THR A 407 -20.25 -16.44 -3.78
CA THR A 407 -20.13 -14.98 -3.64
C THR A 407 -20.96 -14.49 -2.44
N SER A 408 -20.70 -13.28 -1.92
CA SER A 408 -21.52 -12.72 -0.83
C SER A 408 -23.02 -12.61 -1.19
N ARG A 409 -23.34 -12.43 -2.48
CA ARG A 409 -24.70 -12.54 -3.04
C ARG A 409 -25.30 -13.93 -2.82
N THR A 410 -24.58 -15.01 -3.15
CA THR A 410 -25.08 -16.37 -2.95
C THR A 410 -25.24 -16.72 -1.47
N ILE A 411 -24.33 -16.24 -0.61
CA ILE A 411 -24.42 -16.43 0.85
C ILE A 411 -25.68 -15.76 1.43
N ARG A 412 -26.05 -14.58 0.92
CA ARG A 412 -27.31 -13.93 1.30
C ARG A 412 -28.57 -14.75 1.00
N MET A 413 -28.53 -15.62 0.00
CA MET A 413 -29.67 -16.46 -0.36
C MET A 413 -29.87 -17.63 0.61
N ILE A 414 -28.78 -18.17 1.17
CA ILE A 414 -28.80 -19.31 2.10
C ILE A 414 -28.94 -18.89 3.57
N SER A 415 -28.41 -17.73 3.95
CA SER A 415 -28.51 -17.19 5.32
C SER A 415 -29.76 -16.34 5.57
N GLN A 416 -30.03 -15.41 4.66
CA GLN A 416 -30.99 -14.31 4.82
C GLN A 416 -30.88 -13.47 6.09
N SER A 417 -30.10 -12.41 5.98
CA SER A 417 -30.05 -11.25 6.87
C SER A 417 -31.42 -10.85 7.45
N THR A 418 -31.50 -10.85 8.77
CA THR A 418 -32.51 -10.14 9.58
C THR A 418 -31.84 -8.97 10.29
N ILE A 419 -31.36 -8.01 9.50
CA ILE A 419 -30.47 -6.95 9.98
C ILE A 419 -31.22 -5.63 10.04
N SER A 420 -31.18 -4.97 11.20
CA SER A 420 -31.79 -3.66 11.42
C SER A 420 -30.91 -2.53 10.87
N GLN A 421 -31.51 -1.36 10.64
CA GLN A 421 -30.76 -0.15 10.27
C GLN A 421 -29.66 0.16 11.28
N ARG A 422 -29.96 0.07 12.59
CA ARG A 422 -28.99 0.33 13.67
C ARG A 422 -27.78 -0.60 13.59
N GLU A 423 -27.97 -1.86 13.26
CA GLU A 423 -26.87 -2.82 13.14
C GLU A 423 -25.99 -2.57 11.90
N VAL A 424 -26.48 -1.89 10.86
CA VAL A 424 -25.68 -1.42 9.70
C VAL A 424 -25.00 -0.07 9.99
N GLU A 425 -25.73 0.84 10.64
CA GLU A 425 -25.30 2.21 10.98
C GLU A 425 -24.73 2.31 12.40
N SER A 426 -23.96 1.29 12.77
CA SER A 426 -23.12 1.25 13.97
C SER A 426 -21.70 0.90 13.58
N ASN A 427 -20.75 1.12 14.46
CA ASN A 427 -19.35 0.75 14.23
C ASN A 427 -18.81 0.04 15.49
N PRO A 428 -18.13 -1.12 15.34
CA PRO A 428 -17.70 -1.95 16.47
C PRO A 428 -16.42 -1.43 17.16
N THR A 429 -15.88 -0.32 16.67
CA THR A 429 -14.63 0.33 17.09
C THR A 429 -14.89 1.75 17.64
N VAL A 430 -16.14 2.14 17.91
CA VAL A 430 -16.50 3.55 18.22
C VAL A 430 -16.07 4.02 19.61
N PRO A 431 -15.38 5.16 19.72
CA PRO A 431 -15.27 5.94 20.94
C PRO A 431 -16.43 6.94 21.10
N SER A 432 -16.92 7.12 22.32
CA SER A 432 -17.90 8.16 22.71
C SER A 432 -17.16 9.41 23.22
N PRO A 433 -17.74 10.64 23.18
CA PRO A 433 -16.95 11.85 23.36
C PRO A 433 -16.94 12.39 24.80
N SER A 434 -16.11 11.84 25.71
CA SER A 434 -15.85 12.45 27.04
C SER A 434 -14.44 13.07 27.22
N THR A 435 -14.02 13.87 26.24
CA THR A 435 -13.08 15.02 26.40
C THR A 435 -11.61 14.80 26.82
N ASN A 436 -11.15 13.62 27.25
CA ASN A 436 -9.74 13.45 27.69
C ASN A 436 -8.99 12.19 27.22
N ASN A 437 -9.63 11.16 26.67
CA ASN A 437 -8.93 10.07 25.97
C ASN A 437 -9.89 9.30 25.03
N PRO A 438 -9.72 9.35 23.69
CA PRO A 438 -10.56 8.59 22.76
C PRO A 438 -10.29 7.08 22.78
N PHE A 439 -9.26 6.61 23.50
CA PHE A 439 -8.84 5.20 23.53
C PHE A 439 -9.25 4.46 24.82
N ASN A 440 -10.03 5.11 25.69
CA ASN A 440 -10.51 4.53 26.96
C ASN A 440 -12.01 4.84 27.20
N ASP A 441 -12.74 5.16 26.12
CA ASP A 441 -14.13 5.65 26.15
C ASP A 441 -15.00 4.94 25.09
N ALA A 442 -14.76 3.65 24.91
CA ALA A 442 -15.73 2.77 24.27
C ALA A 442 -16.90 2.56 25.24
N ASP A 443 -17.83 3.51 25.25
CA ASP A 443 -19.07 3.44 26.01
C ASP A 443 -20.00 2.40 25.35
N PRO A 444 -20.25 1.22 25.95
CA PRO A 444 -21.15 0.22 25.38
C PRO A 444 -22.62 0.68 25.40
N THR A 445 -22.93 1.80 26.06
CA THR A 445 -24.24 2.47 26.02
C THR A 445 -24.34 3.50 24.89
N ALA A 446 -23.25 3.80 24.18
CA ALA A 446 -23.24 4.71 23.04
C ALA A 446 -24.20 4.22 21.95
N THR A 447 -25.09 5.10 21.51
CA THR A 447 -26.13 4.74 20.53
C THR A 447 -25.57 4.25 19.19
N THR A 448 -24.34 4.67 18.85
CA THR A 448 -23.52 4.31 17.68
C THR A 448 -22.69 3.03 17.85
N TYR A 449 -22.48 2.53 19.07
CA TYR A 449 -21.76 1.28 19.30
C TYR A 449 -22.60 0.08 18.86
N GLY A 450 -21.99 -0.82 18.08
CA GLY A 450 -22.67 -1.98 17.52
C GLY A 450 -21.88 -2.61 16.37
N PRO A 451 -22.41 -3.66 15.73
CA PRO A 451 -21.61 -4.53 14.86
C PRO A 451 -21.23 -3.95 13.50
N GLY A 452 -21.96 -2.96 12.97
CA GLY A 452 -21.68 -2.36 11.67
C GLY A 452 -21.72 -3.31 10.48
N PHE A 453 -22.68 -4.23 10.42
CA PHE A 453 -22.70 -5.29 9.41
C PHE A 453 -22.80 -4.78 7.97
N VAL A 454 -22.15 -5.50 7.05
CA VAL A 454 -22.22 -5.24 5.60
C VAL A 454 -23.32 -6.12 4.98
N ALA A 455 -24.56 -5.76 5.23
CA ALA A 455 -25.74 -6.56 4.90
C ALA A 455 -26.95 -5.70 4.49
N PRO A 456 -27.85 -6.22 3.64
CA PRO A 456 -29.08 -5.50 3.28
C PRO A 456 -30.04 -5.43 4.47
N ILE A 457 -30.53 -4.23 4.79
CA ILE A 457 -31.54 -4.04 5.84
C ILE A 457 -32.84 -4.81 5.50
N GLY A 458 -33.43 -5.47 6.48
CA GLY A 458 -34.78 -6.06 6.37
C GLY A 458 -34.92 -7.44 7.03
N VAL A 459 -36.10 -8.03 6.91
CA VAL A 459 -36.43 -9.36 7.47
C VAL A 459 -36.30 -10.46 6.41
N GLY A 460 -35.30 -11.34 6.58
CA GLY A 460 -35.28 -12.71 6.04
C GLY A 460 -36.01 -13.69 6.95
N GLY A 461 -36.23 -14.94 6.51
CA GLY A 461 -36.83 -15.95 7.40
C GLY A 461 -37.28 -17.29 6.82
N HIS A 462 -37.10 -17.58 5.53
CA HIS A 462 -37.48 -18.86 4.92
C HIS A 462 -36.49 -19.26 3.83
N PHE A 463 -35.80 -20.40 3.97
CA PHE A 463 -34.88 -20.89 2.94
C PHE A 463 -35.51 -22.04 2.14
N PRO A 464 -35.44 -22.05 0.79
CA PRO A 464 -35.08 -20.93 -0.09
C PRO A 464 -36.13 -19.81 -0.09
N PRO A 465 -35.75 -18.54 -0.32
CA PRO A 465 -36.67 -17.41 -0.27
C PRO A 465 -37.75 -17.52 -1.36
N GLY A 466 -39.02 -17.34 -0.97
CA GLY A 466 -40.15 -17.35 -1.89
C GLY A 466 -40.79 -18.72 -2.15
N ILE A 467 -40.29 -19.80 -1.52
CA ILE A 467 -40.95 -21.11 -1.52
C ILE A 467 -41.81 -21.24 -0.26
N THR A 468 -43.08 -21.65 -0.41
CA THR A 468 -44.01 -21.82 0.72
C THR A 468 -43.77 -23.16 1.43
N ASN A 469 -43.94 -23.19 2.76
CA ASN A 469 -43.78 -24.38 3.61
C ASN A 469 -42.37 -24.99 3.68
N THR A 470 -41.33 -24.20 3.41
CA THR A 470 -39.95 -24.62 3.67
C THR A 470 -39.53 -24.30 5.11
N PRO A 471 -38.50 -24.97 5.66
CA PRO A 471 -37.98 -24.63 6.97
C PRO A 471 -37.42 -23.19 7.06
N PRO A 472 -37.17 -22.69 8.28
CA PRO A 472 -36.36 -21.50 8.52
C PRO A 472 -34.98 -21.63 7.86
N VAL A 473 -34.29 -20.49 7.76
CA VAL A 473 -32.98 -20.40 7.09
C VAL A 473 -31.90 -21.26 7.75
N ASP A 474 -31.11 -21.96 6.93
CA ASP A 474 -30.05 -22.88 7.38
C ASP A 474 -28.92 -22.14 8.13
N LEU A 475 -28.70 -20.85 7.82
CA LEU A 475 -27.60 -20.04 8.36
C LEU A 475 -28.12 -18.71 8.94
N PHE A 476 -28.95 -18.78 9.98
CA PHE A 476 -29.47 -17.58 10.67
C PHE A 476 -28.35 -16.78 11.36
N GLY A 477 -28.34 -15.45 11.17
CA GLY A 477 -27.42 -14.55 11.87
C GLY A 477 -25.96 -14.65 11.43
N ILE A 478 -25.71 -15.13 10.20
CA ILE A 478 -24.38 -15.43 9.65
C ILE A 478 -23.42 -14.23 9.77
N GLU A 479 -23.91 -13.00 9.65
CA GLU A 479 -23.14 -11.76 9.73
C GLU A 479 -22.35 -11.60 11.05
N ARG A 480 -22.71 -12.36 12.09
CA ARG A 480 -22.04 -12.33 13.41
C ARG A 480 -20.72 -13.12 13.45
N GLN A 481 -20.44 -13.92 12.43
CA GLN A 481 -19.37 -14.91 12.40
C GLN A 481 -18.05 -14.35 11.84
N SER A 482 -16.93 -15.02 12.16
CA SER A 482 -15.56 -14.69 11.75
C SER A 482 -15.13 -13.29 12.20
N ARG A 483 -15.53 -12.94 13.42
CA ARG A 483 -15.23 -11.68 14.11
C ARG A 483 -14.25 -11.86 15.28
N ASP A 484 -13.72 -13.06 15.45
CA ASP A 484 -12.69 -13.35 16.45
C ASP A 484 -11.35 -12.69 16.10
N GLY A 485 -10.46 -12.61 17.09
CA GLY A 485 -9.16 -11.98 16.95
C GLY A 485 -8.25 -12.36 18.12
N LYS A 486 -6.96 -12.07 17.97
CA LYS A 486 -5.89 -12.38 18.92
C LYS A 486 -6.09 -11.73 20.29
N GLN A 487 -6.77 -10.58 20.33
CA GLN A 487 -7.16 -9.90 21.56
C GLN A 487 -8.66 -10.08 21.80
N ASN A 488 -9.03 -10.76 22.89
CA ASN A 488 -10.40 -10.93 23.36
C ASN A 488 -10.73 -9.80 24.34
N ALA A 489 -11.90 -9.19 24.17
CA ALA A 489 -12.40 -7.98 24.83
C ALA A 489 -12.86 -8.16 26.29
N GLY A 490 -12.19 -9.06 27.03
CA GLY A 490 -12.42 -9.27 28.46
C GLY A 490 -13.84 -9.63 28.87
N ALA A 491 -14.24 -9.17 30.05
CA ALA A 491 -15.55 -9.39 30.65
C ALA A 491 -16.51 -8.22 30.42
N ASP A 492 -16.02 -7.03 30.10
CA ASP A 492 -16.84 -5.85 29.77
C ASP A 492 -17.23 -5.77 28.28
N GLY A 493 -16.55 -6.51 27.40
CA GLY A 493 -16.80 -6.56 25.95
C GLY A 493 -16.12 -5.45 25.16
N VAL A 494 -15.22 -4.69 25.78
CA VAL A 494 -14.45 -3.58 25.20
C VAL A 494 -13.00 -4.01 24.95
N LYS A 495 -12.43 -3.62 23.81
CA LYS A 495 -10.98 -3.77 23.55
C LYS A 495 -10.25 -2.46 23.85
N GLY A 496 -9.02 -2.57 24.33
CA GLY A 496 -8.13 -1.45 24.66
C GLY A 496 -8.03 -1.14 26.17
N ASN A 497 -8.48 -2.05 27.04
CA ASN A 497 -8.63 -1.83 28.48
C ASN A 497 -7.72 -2.78 29.30
N GLY A 498 -8.02 -2.94 30.60
CA GLY A 498 -7.21 -3.71 31.54
C GLY A 498 -7.58 -5.19 31.70
N ASP A 499 -8.71 -5.64 31.15
CA ASP A 499 -9.20 -7.04 31.23
C ASP A 499 -9.16 -7.79 29.90
N ASP A 500 -8.64 -7.16 28.84
CA ASP A 500 -8.28 -7.80 27.57
C ASP A 500 -7.41 -9.06 27.75
N VAL A 501 -7.74 -10.12 27.03
CA VAL A 501 -7.02 -11.41 27.05
C VAL A 501 -6.41 -11.69 25.67
N PHE A 502 -5.08 -11.78 25.63
CA PHE A 502 -4.35 -12.17 24.42
C PHE A 502 -4.30 -13.69 24.26
N LEU A 503 -4.70 -14.17 23.08
CA LEU A 503 -4.73 -15.57 22.70
C LEU A 503 -3.49 -15.91 21.86
N THR A 504 -2.81 -17.02 22.19
CA THR A 504 -1.64 -17.49 21.43
C THR A 504 -2.05 -18.10 20.08
N ASN A 505 -3.13 -18.88 20.07
CA ASN A 505 -3.69 -19.55 18.89
C ASN A 505 -5.19 -19.30 18.80
N ARG A 506 -5.74 -19.41 17.58
CA ARG A 506 -7.19 -19.37 17.35
C ARG A 506 -7.89 -20.47 18.19
N PHE A 507 -9.06 -20.14 18.72
CA PHE A 507 -9.82 -20.96 19.71
C PHE A 507 -9.09 -21.24 21.04
N ASN A 508 -8.04 -20.47 21.38
CA ASN A 508 -7.25 -20.65 22.60
C ASN A 508 -6.66 -22.07 22.77
N VAL A 509 -6.35 -22.74 21.66
CA VAL A 509 -5.75 -24.08 21.67
C VAL A 509 -4.32 -24.02 22.22
N ASP A 510 -3.93 -25.01 23.03
CA ASP A 510 -2.54 -25.18 23.45
C ASP A 510 -1.64 -25.48 22.24
N SER A 511 -0.58 -24.66 22.08
CA SER A 511 0.41 -24.80 21.00
C SER A 511 1.04 -26.20 20.93
N ALA A 512 1.08 -26.96 22.04
CA ALA A 512 1.55 -28.34 22.05
C ALA A 512 0.74 -29.29 21.15
N TYR A 513 -0.51 -28.94 20.82
CA TYR A 513 -1.39 -29.71 19.93
C TYR A 513 -1.54 -29.10 18.54
N VAL A 514 -0.91 -27.97 18.23
CA VAL A 514 -0.92 -27.38 16.87
C VAL A 514 0.27 -27.93 16.08
N PRO A 515 0.08 -28.67 14.96
CA PRO A 515 1.20 -29.15 14.17
C PRO A 515 2.00 -28.00 13.54
N ALA A 516 3.31 -28.19 13.40
CA ALA A 516 4.17 -27.22 12.72
C ALA A 516 3.66 -26.91 11.30
N GLY A 517 3.52 -25.61 10.98
CA GLY A 517 2.97 -25.15 9.70
C GLY A 517 1.46 -25.36 9.51
N LYS A 518 0.70 -25.69 10.57
CA LYS A 518 -0.77 -25.85 10.53
C LYS A 518 -1.53 -24.81 11.38
N THR A 519 -0.86 -23.71 11.75
CA THR A 519 -1.47 -22.57 12.47
C THR A 519 -2.62 -21.96 11.66
N LEU A 520 -3.70 -21.61 12.36
CA LEU A 520 -4.79 -20.80 11.81
C LEU A 520 -4.56 -19.34 12.15
N GLU A 521 -4.57 -18.49 11.13
CA GLU A 521 -4.50 -17.04 11.29
C GLU A 521 -5.84 -16.52 11.85
N PHE A 522 -5.79 -15.43 12.61
CA PHE A 522 -6.98 -14.73 13.09
C PHE A 522 -7.56 -13.84 11.97
N PRO A 523 -8.89 -13.74 11.81
CA PRO A 523 -9.51 -12.81 10.86
C PRO A 523 -9.52 -11.38 11.44
N GLU A 524 -8.34 -10.80 11.67
CA GLU A 524 -8.18 -9.49 12.30
C GLU A 524 -8.86 -8.37 11.53
N SER A 525 -9.16 -7.25 12.20
CA SER A 525 -9.54 -6.03 11.50
C SER A 525 -8.37 -5.47 10.68
N TYR A 526 -8.67 -4.65 9.68
CA TYR A 526 -7.64 -3.89 8.99
C TYR A 526 -6.81 -3.06 9.97
N GLY A 527 -7.43 -2.39 10.95
CA GLY A 527 -6.72 -1.55 11.92
C GLY A 527 -5.79 -2.30 12.86
N VAL A 528 -6.08 -3.58 13.17
CA VAL A 528 -5.19 -4.44 13.95
C VAL A 528 -4.03 -4.94 13.09
N GLN A 529 -4.31 -5.48 11.89
CA GLN A 529 -3.25 -6.01 11.02
C GLN A 529 -2.30 -4.90 10.56
N SER A 530 -2.85 -3.78 10.07
CA SER A 530 -2.08 -2.61 9.64
C SER A 530 -1.56 -1.75 10.81
N GLN A 531 -1.75 -2.17 12.07
CA GLN A 531 -1.42 -1.46 13.32
C GLN A 531 -1.92 0.00 13.46
N ARG A 532 -2.67 0.53 12.47
CA ARG A 532 -3.23 1.90 12.44
C ARG A 532 -4.27 2.13 13.53
N LEU A 533 -4.95 1.08 13.97
CA LEU A 533 -5.97 1.14 15.01
C LEU A 533 -6.00 -0.20 15.79
N PRO A 534 -5.05 -0.45 16.71
CA PRO A 534 -4.77 -1.78 17.29
C PRO A 534 -5.89 -2.45 18.11
N PHE A 535 -6.98 -1.75 18.38
CA PHE A 535 -8.16 -2.25 19.09
C PHE A 535 -9.39 -2.39 18.17
N ALA A 536 -9.23 -2.14 16.87
CA ALA A 536 -10.32 -2.22 15.90
C ALA A 536 -10.90 -3.65 15.81
N GLN A 537 -12.23 -3.75 15.77
CA GLN A 537 -12.92 -5.02 15.67
C GLN A 537 -13.33 -5.32 14.23
N SER A 538 -13.10 -6.57 13.79
CA SER A 538 -13.53 -6.97 12.45
C SER A 538 -15.05 -6.89 12.28
N ARG A 539 -15.48 -6.48 11.09
CA ARG A 539 -16.87 -6.52 10.64
C ARG A 539 -17.32 -7.93 10.23
N GLY A 540 -16.41 -8.91 10.26
CA GLY A 540 -16.71 -10.33 10.05
C GLY A 540 -16.93 -10.68 8.59
N ILE A 541 -18.14 -11.12 8.28
CA ILE A 541 -18.58 -11.45 6.92
C ILE A 541 -19.76 -10.57 6.48
N ALA A 542 -19.89 -10.44 5.17
CA ALA A 542 -20.85 -9.59 4.48
C ALA A 542 -21.87 -10.42 3.69
N THR A 543 -23.13 -10.00 3.71
CA THR A 543 -24.19 -10.56 2.85
C THR A 543 -24.70 -9.54 1.83
N LEU A 544 -24.06 -8.38 1.73
CA LEU A 544 -24.22 -7.46 0.61
C LEU A 544 -23.30 -7.89 -0.56
N PRO A 545 -23.77 -7.92 -1.82
CA PRO A 545 -22.97 -8.26 -3.00
C PRO A 545 -21.71 -7.40 -3.16
N GLY A 546 -20.71 -7.91 -3.88
CA GLY A 546 -19.38 -7.29 -4.03
C GLY A 546 -18.21 -8.13 -3.50
N GLY A 547 -18.48 -9.29 -2.89
CA GLY A 547 -17.46 -10.28 -2.54
C GLY A 547 -17.40 -11.41 -3.58
N ILE A 548 -16.27 -11.55 -4.27
CA ILE A 548 -16.04 -12.54 -5.34
C ILE A 548 -14.81 -13.43 -5.01
N PRO A 549 -14.94 -14.77 -5.12
CA PRO A 549 -13.81 -15.69 -4.86
C PRO A 549 -12.77 -15.67 -5.99
N LEU A 550 -11.50 -15.68 -5.62
CA LEU A 550 -10.36 -15.66 -6.55
C LEU A 550 -9.87 -17.09 -6.84
N TYR A 551 -9.83 -17.46 -8.11
CA TYR A 551 -9.47 -18.79 -8.59
C TYR A 551 -8.25 -18.76 -9.50
N LYS A 552 -7.23 -19.54 -9.16
CA LYS A 552 -5.97 -19.68 -9.91
C LYS A 552 -5.86 -21.07 -10.54
N ILE A 553 -5.36 -21.15 -11.77
CA ILE A 553 -5.06 -22.41 -12.45
C ILE A 553 -3.58 -22.75 -12.20
N VAL A 554 -3.32 -23.43 -11.08
CA VAL A 554 -1.97 -23.85 -10.66
C VAL A 554 -1.40 -24.89 -11.63
N SER A 555 -0.11 -24.79 -11.94
CA SER A 555 0.64 -25.69 -12.81
C SER A 555 0.53 -27.14 -12.35
N GLY A 556 0.26 -28.05 -13.29
CA GLY A 556 -0.03 -29.46 -12.99
C GLY A 556 -1.44 -29.73 -12.42
N SER A 557 -2.22 -28.71 -12.05
CA SER A 557 -3.63 -28.86 -11.69
C SER A 557 -4.51 -28.94 -12.94
N THR A 558 -5.52 -29.81 -12.90
CA THR A 558 -6.61 -29.83 -13.92
C THR A 558 -7.86 -29.06 -13.47
N THR A 559 -7.85 -28.55 -12.24
CA THR A 559 -8.95 -27.78 -11.63
C THR A 559 -8.47 -26.40 -11.20
N ARG A 560 -9.39 -25.43 -11.25
CA ARG A 560 -9.22 -24.11 -10.62
C ARG A 560 -9.15 -24.31 -9.11
N GLN A 561 -8.20 -23.68 -8.45
CA GLN A 561 -8.04 -23.72 -7.00
C GLN A 561 -8.45 -22.35 -6.43
N LEU A 562 -9.26 -22.35 -5.37
CA LEU A 562 -9.59 -21.12 -4.65
C LEU A 562 -8.36 -20.69 -3.84
N VAL A 563 -7.85 -19.48 -4.12
CA VAL A 563 -6.65 -18.91 -3.51
C VAL A 563 -6.93 -17.75 -2.55
N GLY A 564 -8.13 -17.16 -2.63
CA GLY A 564 -8.55 -16.06 -1.77
C GLY A 564 -9.87 -15.44 -2.20
N GLY A 565 -10.08 -14.18 -1.85
CA GLY A 565 -11.27 -13.41 -2.21
C GLY A 565 -10.98 -11.94 -2.41
N ILE A 566 -11.73 -11.30 -3.31
CA ILE A 566 -11.75 -9.85 -3.51
C ILE A 566 -13.10 -9.29 -3.04
N GLY A 567 -13.06 -8.17 -2.34
CA GLY A 567 -14.22 -7.46 -1.83
C GLY A 567 -14.19 -6.00 -2.24
N VAL A 568 -15.29 -5.51 -2.80
CA VAL A 568 -15.45 -4.11 -3.21
C VAL A 568 -16.61 -3.49 -2.46
N PHE A 569 -16.39 -2.32 -1.87
CA PHE A 569 -17.38 -1.63 -1.03
C PHE A 569 -17.45 -0.13 -1.32
N PHE A 570 -18.65 0.43 -1.43
CA PHE A 570 -18.87 1.88 -1.53
C PHE A 570 -19.25 2.44 -0.16
N PRO A 571 -18.32 3.04 0.61
CA PRO A 571 -18.58 3.51 1.97
C PRO A 571 -19.36 4.82 2.06
N GLY A 572 -19.38 5.62 0.99
CA GLY A 572 -19.75 7.03 1.05
C GLY A 572 -18.87 7.79 2.05
N THR A 573 -19.42 8.83 2.68
CA THR A 573 -18.72 9.64 3.70
C THR A 573 -18.76 9.05 5.12
N THR A 574 -19.34 7.85 5.32
CA THR A 574 -19.63 7.31 6.67
C THR A 574 -19.16 5.89 6.93
N GLY A 575 -18.73 5.14 5.90
CA GLY A 575 -18.36 3.72 6.05
C GLY A 575 -19.54 2.76 6.21
N TYR A 576 -20.79 3.26 6.27
CA TYR A 576 -21.98 2.44 6.45
C TYR A 576 -22.51 1.87 5.13
N ALA A 577 -22.93 0.60 5.16
CA ALA A 577 -23.48 -0.07 3.98
C ALA A 577 -24.85 0.48 3.53
N THR A 578 -25.43 1.43 4.28
CA THR A 578 -26.63 2.17 3.87
C THR A 578 -26.41 3.07 2.65
N PHE A 579 -25.18 3.56 2.44
CA PHE A 579 -24.81 4.31 1.24
C PHE A 579 -24.85 3.42 -0.02
N GLU A 580 -24.11 2.31 -0.02
CA GLU A 580 -24.01 1.42 -1.19
C GLU A 580 -25.38 0.88 -1.64
N GLN A 581 -26.22 0.45 -0.69
CA GLN A 581 -27.55 -0.07 -0.98
C GLN A 581 -28.58 1.02 -1.33
N GLY A 582 -28.18 2.30 -1.33
CA GLY A 582 -29.05 3.46 -1.60
C GLY A 582 -30.24 3.57 -0.64
N PHE A 583 -30.05 3.25 0.64
CA PHE A 583 -31.14 3.24 1.61
C PHE A 583 -31.60 4.66 1.95
N ILE A 584 -32.92 4.86 1.95
CA ILE A 584 -33.54 6.14 2.33
C ILE A 584 -34.61 5.87 3.39
N PHE A 585 -34.41 6.43 4.59
CA PHE A 585 -35.34 6.28 5.70
C PHE A 585 -36.74 6.79 5.33
N GLY A 586 -37.77 6.06 5.78
CA GLY A 586 -39.18 6.40 5.52
C GLY A 586 -39.68 6.11 4.10
N ILE A 587 -38.81 5.71 3.16
CA ILE A 587 -39.21 5.32 1.80
C ILE A 587 -39.41 3.80 1.73
N ASN A 588 -40.48 3.35 1.07
CA ASN A 588 -40.76 1.93 0.90
C ASN A 588 -39.80 1.30 -0.12
N GLN A 589 -38.68 0.78 0.38
CA GLN A 589 -37.67 0.06 -0.41
C GLN A 589 -37.65 -1.42 0.00
N SER A 590 -37.70 -2.33 -0.96
CA SER A 590 -37.60 -3.78 -0.69
C SER A 590 -36.15 -4.21 -0.47
N ALA A 591 -35.94 -5.35 0.21
CA ALA A 591 -34.61 -5.95 0.32
C ALA A 591 -34.02 -6.32 -1.05
N GLN A 592 -34.86 -6.72 -2.01
CA GLN A 592 -34.45 -6.97 -3.40
C GLN A 592 -34.01 -5.68 -4.12
N THR A 593 -34.61 -4.54 -3.80
CA THR A 593 -34.19 -3.23 -4.33
C THR A 593 -32.81 -2.86 -3.81
N ARG A 594 -32.58 -3.01 -2.49
CA ARG A 594 -31.28 -2.77 -1.84
C ARG A 594 -30.18 -3.68 -2.40
N LEU A 595 -30.47 -4.99 -2.54
CA LEU A 595 -29.53 -6.00 -3.07
C LEU A 595 -29.12 -5.80 -4.54
N ASN A 596 -29.79 -4.91 -5.27
CA ASN A 596 -29.50 -4.61 -6.67
C ASN A 596 -29.51 -3.10 -6.93
N ALA A 597 -29.18 -2.31 -5.90
CA ALA A 597 -28.91 -0.88 -6.05
C ALA A 597 -27.68 -0.67 -6.94
N THR A 598 -27.57 0.51 -7.55
CA THR A 598 -26.52 0.82 -8.54
C THR A 598 -25.12 0.49 -8.02
N ARG A 599 -24.75 1.00 -6.83
CA ARG A 599 -23.41 0.77 -6.24
C ARG A 599 -23.18 -0.68 -5.80
N VAL A 600 -24.24 -1.41 -5.41
CA VAL A 600 -24.15 -2.85 -5.08
C VAL A 600 -23.83 -3.68 -6.33
N LEU A 601 -24.49 -3.39 -7.46
CA LEU A 601 -24.23 -4.07 -8.72
C LEU A 601 -22.87 -3.68 -9.32
N GLU A 602 -22.46 -2.43 -9.12
CA GLU A 602 -21.16 -1.92 -9.54
C GLU A 602 -20.01 -2.53 -8.73
N ALA A 603 -20.15 -2.67 -7.41
CA ALA A 603 -19.18 -3.37 -6.57
C ALA A 603 -18.98 -4.82 -7.01
N GLU A 604 -20.08 -5.52 -7.32
CA GLU A 604 -20.04 -6.89 -7.84
C GLU A 604 -19.44 -6.96 -9.25
N TRP A 605 -19.66 -5.96 -10.10
CA TRP A 605 -18.99 -5.83 -11.40
C TRP A 605 -17.49 -5.62 -11.25
N ILE A 606 -17.04 -4.67 -10.43
CA ILE A 606 -15.62 -4.36 -10.22
C ILE A 606 -14.86 -5.62 -9.76
N ALA A 607 -15.40 -6.31 -8.75
CA ALA A 607 -14.84 -7.55 -8.22
C ALA A 607 -14.77 -8.69 -9.28
N TYR A 608 -15.81 -8.83 -10.10
CA TYR A 608 -15.85 -9.81 -11.20
C TYR A 608 -14.85 -9.48 -12.32
N ALA A 609 -14.72 -8.20 -12.67
CA ALA A 609 -13.89 -7.70 -13.74
C ALA A 609 -12.39 -7.75 -13.38
N ALA A 610 -12.06 -7.40 -12.13
CA ALA A 610 -10.72 -7.53 -11.54
C ALA A 610 -10.22 -8.97 -11.62
N ALA A 611 -11.03 -9.94 -11.17
CA ALA A 611 -10.71 -11.37 -11.25
C ALA A 611 -10.61 -11.93 -12.70
N GLY A 612 -10.79 -11.11 -13.73
CA GLY A 612 -10.67 -11.48 -15.14
C GLY A 612 -11.94 -12.09 -15.75
N GLY A 613 -13.02 -12.21 -14.99
CA GLY A 613 -14.24 -12.88 -15.40
C GLY A 613 -14.10 -14.41 -15.49
N SER A 614 -14.92 -15.05 -16.32
CA SER A 614 -14.94 -16.52 -16.47
C SER A 614 -14.91 -16.97 -17.92
N SER A 615 -13.94 -17.81 -18.27
CA SER A 615 -13.86 -18.54 -19.55
C SER A 615 -14.98 -19.58 -19.73
N LEU A 616 -15.65 -19.96 -18.64
CA LEU A 616 -16.77 -20.92 -18.65
C LEU A 616 -18.11 -20.28 -19.06
N LEU A 617 -18.16 -18.94 -19.16
CA LEU A 617 -19.34 -18.18 -19.60
C LEU A 617 -19.12 -17.62 -21.02
N PRO A 618 -20.10 -17.72 -21.93
CA PRO A 618 -20.02 -17.12 -23.26
C PRO A 618 -19.78 -15.60 -23.16
N GLY A 619 -18.62 -15.14 -23.64
CA GLY A 619 -18.22 -13.74 -23.51
C GLY A 619 -17.94 -13.26 -22.08
N GLY A 620 -17.79 -14.19 -21.11
CA GLY A 620 -17.59 -13.90 -19.70
C GLY A 620 -16.18 -13.47 -19.30
N VAL A 621 -15.19 -13.59 -20.20
CA VAL A 621 -13.82 -13.11 -19.95
C VAL A 621 -13.78 -11.59 -20.08
N VAL A 622 -13.19 -10.91 -19.10
CA VAL A 622 -12.97 -9.46 -19.15
C VAL A 622 -11.52 -9.20 -19.57
N GLY A 623 -11.34 -8.45 -20.66
CA GLY A 623 -10.04 -8.08 -21.22
C GLY A 623 -9.33 -6.98 -20.42
N THR A 624 -8.46 -6.21 -21.08
CA THR A 624 -7.77 -5.04 -20.51
C THR A 624 -8.77 -3.98 -20.03
N LEU A 625 -8.49 -3.38 -18.86
CA LEU A 625 -9.28 -2.32 -18.23
C LEU A 625 -8.33 -1.18 -17.86
N GLY A 626 -8.58 0.05 -18.33
CA GLY A 626 -7.75 1.22 -17.99
C GLY A 626 -6.24 1.01 -18.25
N GLY A 627 -5.90 0.27 -19.31
CA GLY A 627 -4.53 -0.15 -19.63
C GLY A 627 -4.02 -1.39 -18.89
N VAL A 628 -4.62 -1.78 -17.76
CA VAL A 628 -4.21 -2.96 -16.97
C VAL A 628 -4.71 -4.25 -17.62
N GLY A 629 -3.78 -5.16 -17.92
CA GLY A 629 -4.07 -6.50 -18.45
C GLY A 629 -4.88 -7.36 -17.47
N ARG A 630 -5.32 -8.55 -17.92
CA ARG A 630 -5.83 -9.59 -16.99
C ARG A 630 -4.64 -10.37 -16.45
N VAL A 631 -4.60 -10.58 -15.13
CA VAL A 631 -3.64 -11.45 -14.45
C VAL A 631 -3.64 -12.86 -15.09
N PRO A 632 -2.59 -13.26 -15.84
CA PRO A 632 -2.61 -14.50 -16.60
C PRO A 632 -2.58 -15.73 -15.68
N GLY A 633 -3.72 -16.40 -15.52
CA GLY A 633 -3.87 -17.55 -14.61
C GLY A 633 -5.14 -17.53 -13.78
N TYR A 634 -5.72 -16.34 -13.58
CA TYR A 634 -6.95 -16.13 -12.82
C TYR A 634 -8.19 -16.34 -13.67
N ASP A 635 -9.04 -17.30 -13.32
CA ASP A 635 -10.25 -17.62 -14.09
C ASP A 635 -11.37 -18.11 -13.18
N LEU A 636 -12.46 -17.34 -13.10
CA LEU A 636 -13.56 -17.64 -12.20
C LEU A 636 -14.26 -18.95 -12.59
N LEU A 637 -14.63 -19.76 -11.59
CA LEU A 637 -15.66 -20.78 -11.77
C LEU A 637 -17.00 -20.10 -12.12
N ALA A 638 -17.82 -20.78 -12.92
CA ALA A 638 -19.17 -20.37 -13.22
C ALA A 638 -20.10 -21.57 -13.31
N GLY A 639 -21.40 -21.30 -13.29
CA GLY A 639 -22.44 -22.31 -13.35
C GLY A 639 -23.72 -21.77 -12.72
N ARG A 640 -24.47 -22.68 -12.10
CA ARG A 640 -25.66 -22.36 -11.33
C ARG A 640 -25.66 -23.15 -10.03
N ILE A 641 -26.22 -22.57 -8.97
CA ILE A 641 -26.37 -23.25 -7.68
C ILE A 641 -27.85 -23.57 -7.49
N ASP A 642 -28.19 -24.86 -7.44
CA ASP A 642 -29.57 -25.33 -7.30
C ASP A 642 -29.89 -25.68 -5.85
N LEU A 643 -30.77 -24.91 -5.22
CA LEU A 643 -31.15 -25.03 -3.81
C LEU A 643 -32.66 -25.11 -3.67
N GLY A 644 -33.16 -26.26 -3.21
CA GLY A 644 -34.59 -26.47 -2.94
C GLY A 644 -35.53 -26.20 -4.12
N GLY A 645 -35.04 -26.31 -5.36
CA GLY A 645 -35.79 -26.00 -6.59
C GLY A 645 -35.62 -24.57 -7.12
N ILE A 646 -34.89 -23.70 -6.42
CA ILE A 646 -34.43 -22.41 -6.96
C ILE A 646 -33.07 -22.58 -7.60
N THR A 647 -32.93 -22.12 -8.84
CA THR A 647 -31.64 -21.94 -9.51
C THR A 647 -31.11 -20.53 -9.21
N LEU A 648 -29.90 -20.45 -8.65
CA LEU A 648 -29.19 -19.20 -8.39
C LEU A 648 -28.10 -18.97 -9.43
N GLU A 649 -28.02 -17.74 -9.94
CA GLU A 649 -26.84 -17.23 -10.65
C GLU A 649 -25.69 -17.06 -9.64
N THR A 650 -24.48 -17.47 -10.02
CA THR A 650 -23.26 -17.24 -9.21
C THR A 650 -22.92 -15.75 -9.08
N PHE A 651 -23.12 -15.00 -10.18
CA PHE A 651 -22.73 -13.60 -10.34
C PHE A 651 -23.93 -12.79 -10.81
N GLY A 652 -24.23 -11.68 -10.14
CA GLY A 652 -25.32 -10.78 -10.49
C GLY A 652 -26.71 -11.29 -10.12
N PRO A 653 -27.76 -10.49 -10.34
CA PRO A 653 -29.13 -10.85 -9.97
C PRO A 653 -29.65 -12.05 -10.74
N ASN A 654 -30.45 -12.89 -10.06
CA ASN A 654 -31.25 -13.92 -10.72
C ASN A 654 -32.21 -13.27 -11.76
N PRO A 655 -32.43 -13.92 -12.93
CA PRO A 655 -33.46 -13.50 -13.87
C PRO A 655 -34.83 -13.39 -13.22
N THR A 656 -35.61 -12.41 -13.64
CA THR A 656 -37.02 -12.23 -13.25
C THR A 656 -37.88 -12.08 -14.50
N ALA A 657 -39.21 -12.20 -14.35
CA ALA A 657 -40.13 -11.94 -15.47
C ALA A 657 -40.01 -10.50 -16.01
N ALA A 658 -39.60 -9.53 -15.17
CA ALA A 658 -39.40 -8.13 -15.56
C ALA A 658 -38.00 -7.85 -16.15
N ASN A 659 -36.98 -8.61 -15.75
CA ASN A 659 -35.64 -8.58 -16.35
C ASN A 659 -35.15 -10.03 -16.56
N PRO A 660 -35.36 -10.61 -17.75
CA PRO A 660 -35.03 -12.01 -18.03
C PRO A 660 -33.55 -12.26 -18.37
N LYS A 661 -32.69 -11.23 -18.26
CA LYS A 661 -31.24 -11.37 -18.46
C LYS A 661 -30.64 -12.24 -17.36
N LYS A 662 -29.58 -12.99 -17.68
CA LYS A 662 -28.79 -13.71 -16.68
C LYS A 662 -28.04 -12.72 -15.77
N GLY A 663 -27.54 -13.21 -14.64
CA GLY A 663 -26.87 -12.37 -13.66
C GLY A 663 -25.57 -11.80 -14.23
N HIS A 664 -24.76 -12.64 -14.89
CA HIS A 664 -23.53 -12.20 -15.57
C HIS A 664 -23.80 -11.24 -16.74
N ASP A 665 -24.84 -11.48 -17.57
CA ASP A 665 -25.27 -10.54 -18.61
C ASP A 665 -25.63 -9.16 -18.02
N THR A 666 -26.21 -9.16 -16.82
CA THR A 666 -26.57 -7.93 -16.09
C THR A 666 -25.33 -7.22 -15.58
N LEU A 667 -24.35 -7.93 -14.98
CA LEU A 667 -23.08 -7.32 -14.57
C LEU A 667 -22.28 -6.76 -15.75
N GLN A 668 -22.24 -7.44 -16.90
CA GLN A 668 -21.62 -6.89 -18.10
C GLN A 668 -22.31 -5.63 -18.62
N ALA A 669 -23.64 -5.56 -18.50
CA ALA A 669 -24.38 -4.35 -18.84
C ALA A 669 -24.07 -3.20 -17.86
N VAL A 670 -23.87 -3.50 -16.57
CA VAL A 670 -23.42 -2.54 -15.56
C VAL A 670 -22.03 -2.03 -15.91
N GLY A 671 -21.06 -2.91 -16.20
CA GLY A 671 -19.71 -2.53 -16.62
C GLY A 671 -19.68 -1.59 -17.84
N ARG A 672 -20.50 -1.88 -18.86
CA ARG A 672 -20.66 -1.00 -20.03
C ARG A 672 -21.31 0.35 -19.70
N SER A 673 -22.02 0.47 -18.59
CA SER A 673 -22.70 1.70 -18.16
C SER A 673 -21.87 2.58 -17.21
N VAL A 674 -20.95 1.99 -16.43
CA VAL A 674 -20.08 2.71 -15.49
C VAL A 674 -18.73 3.12 -16.08
N GLY A 675 -18.42 2.68 -17.31
CA GLY A 675 -17.16 3.01 -17.99
C GLY A 675 -15.94 2.26 -17.42
N GLN A 676 -14.76 2.68 -17.85
CA GLN A 676 -13.48 2.23 -17.27
C GLN A 676 -12.91 3.37 -16.42
N GLY A 677 -12.34 3.02 -15.27
CA GLY A 677 -11.62 3.95 -14.39
C GLY A 677 -10.14 4.03 -14.71
N SER A 678 -9.37 4.63 -13.80
CA SER A 678 -7.92 4.60 -13.85
C SER A 678 -7.35 3.58 -12.87
N ALA A 679 -6.23 2.97 -13.25
CA ALA A 679 -5.39 2.20 -12.33
C ALA A 679 -4.55 3.09 -11.39
N THR A 680 -4.48 4.39 -11.70
CA THR A 680 -3.49 5.33 -11.16
C THR A 680 -4.08 6.39 -10.23
N THR A 681 -5.40 6.41 -10.05
CA THR A 681 -6.09 7.36 -9.16
C THR A 681 -6.49 6.68 -7.85
N GLY A 682 -6.32 7.37 -6.73
CA GLY A 682 -6.38 6.75 -5.40
C GLY A 682 -5.10 6.00 -5.02
N GLU A 683 -5.11 5.39 -3.84
CA GLU A 683 -3.91 4.93 -3.13
C GLU A 683 -4.08 3.48 -2.65
N ASN A 684 -3.03 2.66 -2.80
CA ASN A 684 -2.91 1.42 -2.04
C ASN A 684 -2.64 1.79 -0.57
N GLN A 685 -3.13 0.99 0.37
CA GLN A 685 -3.05 1.27 1.80
C GLN A 685 -2.21 0.18 2.48
N VAL A 686 -1.25 0.59 3.31
CA VAL A 686 -0.38 -0.29 4.11
C VAL A 686 -1.21 -1.34 4.85
N VAL A 687 -0.90 -2.62 4.66
CA VAL A 687 -1.57 -3.79 5.27
C VAL A 687 -0.72 -4.50 6.33
N ASP A 688 0.59 -4.29 6.34
CA ASP A 688 1.52 -4.71 7.40
C ASP A 688 2.56 -3.57 7.58
N PRO A 689 2.63 -2.89 8.74
CA PRO A 689 3.73 -1.98 9.04
C PRO A 689 4.81 -2.71 9.85
N GLY A 690 5.76 -3.28 9.14
CA GLY A 690 7.06 -3.68 9.66
C GLY A 690 7.27 -5.18 9.89
N PRO A 691 8.29 -5.49 10.70
CA PRO A 691 9.31 -6.50 10.43
C PRO A 691 8.74 -7.88 10.11
N ASP A 692 9.22 -8.43 8.99
CA ASP A 692 9.19 -9.86 8.73
C ASP A 692 9.88 -10.66 9.87
N ALA A 693 9.66 -11.98 9.91
CA ALA A 693 10.09 -12.83 11.03
C ALA A 693 11.61 -13.06 11.12
N ASN A 694 12.40 -12.27 10.41
CA ASN A 694 13.86 -12.28 10.39
C ASN A 694 14.40 -11.15 11.30
N PRO A 695 15.15 -11.46 12.38
CA PRO A 695 15.74 -10.44 13.27
C PRO A 695 16.79 -9.50 12.63
N ALA A 696 16.97 -9.54 11.31
CA ALA A 696 17.89 -8.72 10.53
C ALA A 696 17.21 -7.66 9.65
N THR A 697 15.87 -7.69 9.50
CA THR A 697 15.08 -6.73 8.68
C THR A 697 13.97 -6.09 9.50
N LEU A 698 13.76 -4.78 9.30
CA LEU A 698 12.90 -3.93 10.15
C LEU A 698 12.49 -2.64 9.41
N GLY A 699 11.33 -2.61 8.73
CA GLY A 699 10.74 -1.33 8.29
C GLY A 699 9.85 -1.27 7.05
N ASP A 700 9.48 -2.40 6.47
CA ASP A 700 8.58 -2.54 5.32
C ASP A 700 7.14 -2.09 5.65
N ASN A 701 6.66 -1.03 5.02
CA ASN A 701 5.24 -0.63 5.03
C ASN A 701 4.53 -1.28 3.84
N ASP A 702 4.33 -2.59 3.92
CA ASP A 702 3.78 -3.41 2.84
C ASP A 702 2.38 -2.94 2.43
N ASN A 703 2.25 -2.48 1.20
CA ASN A 703 0.96 -2.16 0.57
C ASN A 703 0.28 -3.40 -0.03
N ALA A 704 1.06 -4.44 -0.28
CA ALA A 704 0.63 -5.75 -0.74
C ALA A 704 1.42 -6.85 -0.01
N LEU A 705 0.86 -8.06 0.06
CA LEU A 705 1.48 -9.21 0.71
C LEU A 705 1.22 -10.48 -0.09
N SER A 706 2.20 -11.39 -0.10
CA SER A 706 1.94 -12.76 -0.54
C SER A 706 1.08 -13.54 0.47
N GLY A 707 0.05 -14.23 -0.02
CA GLY A 707 -0.84 -15.08 0.78
C GLY A 707 -0.22 -16.43 1.15
N LYS A 708 -0.93 -17.22 1.98
CA LYS A 708 -0.49 -18.57 2.40
C LYS A 708 -1.48 -19.65 1.93
N GLU A 709 -0.99 -20.88 1.72
CA GLU A 709 -1.89 -22.04 1.56
C GLU A 709 -2.62 -22.32 2.87
N VAL A 710 -3.95 -22.47 2.82
CA VAL A 710 -4.75 -22.77 4.01
C VAL A 710 -4.58 -24.23 4.43
N PRO A 711 -4.13 -24.49 5.67
CA PRO A 711 -3.80 -25.84 6.12
C PRO A 711 -5.01 -26.77 6.09
N ASP A 712 -4.81 -28.00 5.61
CA ASP A 712 -5.74 -29.13 5.73
C ASP A 712 -5.14 -30.26 6.59
N GLY A 713 -5.95 -31.28 6.88
CA GLY A 713 -5.60 -32.37 7.77
C GLY A 713 -5.88 -32.01 9.23
N TRP A 714 -5.03 -32.51 10.14
CA TRP A 714 -5.08 -32.14 11.56
C TRP A 714 -4.61 -30.69 11.74
N LEU A 715 -5.48 -29.87 12.32
CA LEU A 715 -5.19 -28.50 12.75
C LEU A 715 -4.99 -28.44 14.27
N VAL A 716 -5.68 -29.32 14.99
CA VAL A 716 -5.42 -29.62 16.41
C VAL A 716 -5.28 -31.13 16.55
N LEU A 717 -4.14 -31.58 17.08
CA LEU A 717 -3.82 -32.99 17.27
C LEU A 717 -4.76 -33.64 18.31
N PRO A 718 -5.19 -34.89 18.06
CA PRO A 718 -5.98 -35.66 19.00
C PRO A 718 -5.28 -35.80 20.36
N HIS A 719 -5.97 -35.40 21.43
CA HIS A 719 -5.51 -35.59 22.79
C HIS A 719 -6.63 -36.09 23.71
N ALA A 720 -6.24 -36.63 24.86
CA ALA A 720 -7.17 -37.16 25.84
C ALA A 720 -7.74 -36.04 26.72
N LEU A 721 -8.95 -36.25 27.24
CA LEU A 721 -9.50 -35.40 28.29
C LEU A 721 -8.58 -35.39 29.53
N PRO A 722 -8.39 -34.24 30.20
CA PRO A 722 -7.83 -34.20 31.54
C PRO A 722 -8.57 -35.16 32.48
N GLY A 723 -7.84 -36.07 33.12
CA GLY A 723 -8.41 -37.15 33.94
C GLY A 723 -8.73 -38.46 33.19
N GLY A 724 -8.50 -38.53 31.87
CA GLY A 724 -8.45 -39.79 31.11
C GLY A 724 -9.79 -40.48 30.84
N SER A 725 -10.92 -39.79 31.03
CA SER A 725 -12.27 -40.32 30.80
C SER A 725 -12.66 -40.46 29.32
N PHE A 726 -11.84 -39.93 28.41
CA PHE A 726 -12.00 -39.98 26.97
C PHE A 726 -10.62 -39.84 26.33
N SER A 727 -10.26 -40.76 25.43
CA SER A 727 -8.90 -40.91 24.91
C SER A 727 -8.66 -40.26 23.55
N ALA A 728 -7.40 -39.94 23.26
CA ALA A 728 -6.99 -39.47 21.94
C ALA A 728 -7.34 -40.46 20.80
N ALA A 729 -7.37 -41.76 21.10
CA ALA A 729 -7.78 -42.79 20.14
C ALA A 729 -9.28 -42.72 19.82
N GLU A 730 -10.14 -42.42 20.81
CA GLU A 730 -11.57 -42.21 20.58
C GLU A 730 -11.85 -40.94 19.77
N VAL A 731 -11.08 -39.87 20.00
CA VAL A 731 -11.11 -38.65 19.15
C VAL A 731 -10.78 -38.98 17.69
N VAL A 732 -9.70 -39.74 17.44
CA VAL A 732 -9.34 -40.21 16.09
C VAL A 732 -10.46 -41.04 15.47
N ASP A 733 -11.01 -42.00 16.20
CA ASP A 733 -12.06 -42.90 15.72
C ASP A 733 -13.34 -42.14 15.32
N ILE A 734 -13.75 -41.15 16.12
CA ILE A 734 -14.92 -40.30 15.83
C ILE A 734 -14.69 -39.44 14.58
N ILE A 735 -13.51 -38.84 14.46
CA ILE A 735 -13.17 -38.00 13.30
C ILE A 735 -13.05 -38.85 12.03
N HIS A 736 -12.39 -40.01 12.07
CA HIS A 736 -12.29 -40.93 10.93
C HIS A 736 -13.66 -41.48 10.48
N ARG A 737 -14.57 -41.80 11.42
CA ARG A 737 -15.95 -42.18 11.07
C ARG A 737 -16.72 -41.03 10.42
N SER A 738 -16.49 -39.80 10.89
CA SER A 738 -17.13 -38.59 10.33
C SER A 738 -16.61 -38.28 8.92
N ILE A 739 -15.31 -38.44 8.66
CA ILE A 739 -14.70 -38.36 7.32
C ILE A 739 -15.32 -39.41 6.39
N ALA A 740 -15.44 -40.67 6.85
CA ALA A 740 -16.00 -41.75 6.05
C ALA A 740 -17.47 -41.53 5.65
N GLU A 741 -18.24 -40.80 6.46
CA GLU A 741 -19.62 -40.43 6.13
C GLU A 741 -19.69 -39.16 5.24
N ALA A 742 -18.75 -38.22 5.42
CA ALA A 742 -18.58 -37.10 4.50
C ALA A 742 -18.25 -37.55 3.06
N ASP A 743 -17.39 -38.56 2.88
CA ASP A 743 -17.07 -39.13 1.57
C ASP A 743 -18.23 -39.89 0.90
N ARG A 744 -19.32 -40.17 1.64
CA ARG A 744 -20.57 -40.73 1.10
C ARG A 744 -21.61 -39.64 0.83
N THR A 745 -21.67 -38.62 1.68
CA THR A 745 -22.62 -37.52 1.60
C THR A 745 -22.38 -36.64 0.37
N ARG A 746 -23.46 -36.26 -0.33
CA ARG A 746 -23.42 -35.31 -1.45
C ARG A 746 -23.66 -33.89 -0.95
N ALA A 747 -22.87 -32.93 -1.42
CA ALA A 747 -23.09 -31.51 -1.17
C ALA A 747 -23.89 -30.88 -2.32
N ALA A 748 -24.89 -30.05 -1.99
CA ALA A 748 -25.69 -29.30 -2.98
C ALA A 748 -24.93 -28.11 -3.58
N ILE A 749 -24.11 -27.44 -2.77
CA ILE A 749 -23.31 -26.26 -3.14
C ILE A 749 -21.97 -26.59 -3.83
N ARG A 750 -21.63 -27.88 -3.99
CA ARG A 750 -20.41 -28.33 -4.67
C ARG A 750 -20.75 -28.93 -6.03
N VAL A 751 -20.19 -28.32 -7.06
CA VAL A 751 -20.45 -28.59 -8.47
C VAL A 751 -19.27 -29.37 -9.06
N LEU A 752 -19.55 -30.45 -9.79
CA LEU A 752 -18.53 -31.21 -10.51
C LEU A 752 -17.95 -30.37 -11.66
N PRO A 753 -16.75 -30.68 -12.18
CA PRO A 753 -16.11 -29.92 -13.27
C PRO A 753 -16.94 -29.76 -14.56
N ASN A 754 -17.99 -30.57 -14.73
CA ASN A 754 -18.95 -30.50 -15.83
C ASN A 754 -20.21 -29.67 -15.53
N GLY A 755 -20.25 -28.93 -14.41
CA GLY A 755 -21.39 -28.11 -14.00
C GLY A 755 -22.52 -28.87 -13.30
N ALA A 756 -22.38 -30.17 -13.04
CA ALA A 756 -23.43 -30.98 -12.39
C ALA A 756 -23.30 -31.00 -10.84
N PRO A 757 -24.40 -30.90 -10.07
CA PRO A 757 -24.35 -30.96 -8.61
C PRO A 757 -24.05 -32.37 -8.07
N GLY A 758 -23.53 -32.43 -6.85
CA GLY A 758 -23.38 -33.68 -6.09
C GLY A 758 -21.97 -34.26 -6.05
N ALA A 759 -20.96 -33.39 -6.05
CA ALA A 759 -19.65 -33.74 -5.49
C ALA A 759 -19.77 -34.14 -4.00
N ARG A 760 -18.78 -34.84 -3.47
CA ARG A 760 -18.77 -35.22 -2.03
C ARG A 760 -18.57 -34.01 -1.16
N THR A 761 -19.15 -34.05 0.04
CA THR A 761 -18.93 -32.97 1.00
C THR A 761 -17.49 -32.98 1.52
N ARG A 762 -17.04 -31.81 1.97
CA ARG A 762 -15.74 -31.58 2.60
C ARG A 762 -16.02 -30.80 3.87
N MET A 763 -15.81 -31.45 5.00
CA MET A 763 -16.17 -30.92 6.31
C MET A 763 -14.94 -30.47 7.09
N VAL A 764 -15.16 -29.50 7.96
CA VAL A 764 -14.37 -29.32 9.18
C VAL A 764 -15.04 -30.16 10.26
N ILE A 765 -14.25 -30.90 11.02
CA ILE A 765 -14.73 -31.86 12.03
C ILE A 765 -13.95 -31.59 13.31
N ALA A 766 -14.65 -31.12 14.34
CA ALA A 766 -14.11 -30.89 15.67
C ALA A 766 -14.66 -31.93 16.66
N VAL A 767 -13.86 -32.31 17.63
CA VAL A 767 -14.30 -32.96 18.86
C VAL A 767 -13.90 -32.06 20.02
N ALA A 768 -14.87 -31.63 20.80
CA ALA A 768 -14.67 -30.79 21.97
C ALA A 768 -15.23 -31.47 23.23
N ASP A 769 -14.79 -31.03 24.40
CA ASP A 769 -15.35 -31.46 25.68
C ASP A 769 -16.60 -30.65 26.08
N LYS A 770 -17.03 -30.82 27.34
CA LYS A 770 -18.22 -30.15 27.90
C LYS A 770 -18.00 -28.69 28.26
N ASP A 771 -16.74 -28.28 28.41
CA ASP A 771 -16.32 -26.93 28.77
C ASP A 771 -15.93 -26.13 27.49
N GLY A 772 -15.85 -26.80 26.34
CA GLY A 772 -15.59 -26.22 25.02
C GLY A 772 -14.16 -26.42 24.53
N ASN A 773 -13.29 -27.11 25.26
CA ASN A 773 -11.90 -27.32 24.85
C ASN A 773 -11.84 -28.26 23.65
N VAL A 774 -11.12 -27.86 22.59
CA VAL A 774 -10.97 -28.63 21.36
C VAL A 774 -9.96 -29.77 21.56
N LEU A 775 -10.46 -31.01 21.64
CA LEU A 775 -9.65 -32.24 21.81
C LEU A 775 -9.06 -32.76 20.49
N GLY A 776 -9.57 -32.28 19.36
CA GLY A 776 -9.05 -32.55 18.02
C GLY A 776 -9.86 -31.81 16.95
N LEU A 777 -9.17 -31.30 15.94
CA LEU A 777 -9.76 -30.55 14.83
C LEU A 777 -9.15 -31.03 13.52
N PHE A 778 -9.99 -31.53 12.62
CA PHE A 778 -9.58 -32.00 11.30
C PHE A 778 -10.33 -31.24 10.21
N ARG A 779 -9.60 -30.66 9.27
CA ARG A 779 -10.14 -30.03 8.06
C ARG A 779 -9.89 -30.94 6.87
N MET A 780 -10.94 -31.44 6.22
CA MET A 780 -10.78 -32.12 4.92
C MET A 780 -10.24 -31.14 3.88
N LYS A 781 -9.36 -31.58 2.98
CA LYS A 781 -8.87 -30.74 1.87
C LYS A 781 -10.04 -30.12 1.10
N ASP A 782 -9.91 -28.84 0.78
CA ASP A 782 -10.95 -28.00 0.13
C ASP A 782 -12.23 -27.74 0.98
N ALA A 783 -12.30 -28.18 2.25
CA ALA A 783 -13.39 -27.73 3.13
C ALA A 783 -13.36 -26.21 3.36
N THR A 784 -14.55 -25.62 3.58
CA THR A 784 -14.76 -24.19 3.81
C THR A 784 -14.05 -23.71 5.07
N VAL A 785 -13.48 -22.51 5.01
CA VAL A 785 -12.81 -21.87 6.17
C VAL A 785 -13.82 -21.21 7.10
N PHE A 786 -14.99 -20.81 6.58
CA PHE A 786 -16.10 -20.28 7.38
C PHE A 786 -16.50 -21.23 8.53
N SER A 787 -16.40 -22.55 8.33
CA SER A 787 -16.75 -23.57 9.34
C SER A 787 -15.74 -23.69 10.48
N ILE A 788 -14.82 -22.73 10.59
CA ILE A 788 -13.75 -22.61 11.56
C ILE A 788 -13.96 -21.21 12.17
N ASP A 789 -14.85 -21.13 13.15
CA ASP A 789 -15.29 -19.93 13.88
C ASP A 789 -15.81 -20.31 15.28
#